data_AF-A0A803NK25-F1
#
_entry.id   AF-A0A803NK25-F1
#
_cell.length_a   1.000
_cell.length_b   1.000
_cell.length_c   1.000
_cell.angle_alpha   90.00
_cell.angle_beta   90.00
_cell.angle_gamma   90.00
#
_symmetry.space_group_name_H-M   'P 1'
#
loop_
_entity.id
_entity.type
_entity.pdbx_description
1 polymer ?
#
loop_
_entity_poly.entity_id
_entity_poly.type
_entity_poly.pdbx_seq_one_letter_code
_entity_poly.pdbx_strand_id
1 'polypeptide(L)'
;MLDALLYKEEVYWKQRARVRWLHAGDKNTKFFHKQATLRRKTNTIKYLKDNEGRVVNTQEEIANLVVSHFSDLFSTQGCSVDAAAAIFDVLGPGLENSDVEFLAQDFTADEVKKAVFQLSGDKAVGLDGFNAYFYQKNWAVLGRVIFDNIIIANELVHAINNRKSGKKGWAALKLDMAKAFDRVEWDFLSNIMFHFNFPVRFVSLILKCLSSASISFSINGSVHGNVKPTRGIRQCDPLSLYLFILCAESLSAILRNYQHRGLLHGISISRNAPPISHLLFADDSILFCAADRNSSGKETLIKAVLQAIPSYAMSCFRIPTRICREIESLISKFWWGSSPETRKIHWKNWRMVCQSKFVGGLGFRSLIHFNQAMLAKQAWRVFKSPDSLLSLVLKARYFPNTSILDAGPGHSPSYTWRSILWGRDLMKQGLIWKVGDGSTIRTIEDHWLPHSRIKSYSSLPPSESTLSFFLSPSGAWDPIKLHQFFDEQTIDHILDVPISGNGCSDDLIWSRNSSGIFTVKSAYHLAVTSRDIPSSSSFDQCKRFWSKIWSSSVPSKVKHLVWRVLSNSVPVASLLFFRHIISSPVCPLCHSEWETVEHAFLGCVNVKKAWKHSPLFQFYSNNKGLSIYDFIALAMDILDKSDCAIFFCFIWLLWNHRNNLYHNKKLLPPWHLYDQAVSYLLEYEHANLPGFKPENVNFRCIGQVQLSQQEGWRVSTDAGVSNSDRKHSLGVVVTDEKDDIKAGLIIPIVGSVPPEVAEAKAVLAAISWVQATKLPVNILQTDCKSIIDKVYNTNCHNSVVNDLVMCIRNSLLFSPNLVITHVPRELNKTAHVCARVGLGLDNECIWNGSLPSFVT
;
A
#
# COMPACT_ATOMS: atom_id res chain seq x y z
N MET A 1 -5.31 33.10 54.36
CA MET A 1 -6.40 32.70 53.43
C MET A 1 -6.17 33.26 52.02
N LEU A 2 -5.80 34.54 51.89
CA LEU A 2 -5.47 35.17 50.61
C LEU A 2 -4.21 34.59 49.94
N ASP A 3 -3.13 34.34 50.69
CA ASP A 3 -1.90 33.71 50.14
C ASP A 3 -2.09 32.26 49.68
N ALA A 4 -2.97 31.50 50.34
CA ALA A 4 -3.31 30.13 49.93
C ALA A 4 -4.18 30.10 48.66
N LEU A 5 -5.02 31.11 48.46
CA LEU A 5 -5.81 31.30 47.24
C LEU A 5 -4.94 31.82 46.10
N LEU A 6 -4.05 32.77 46.35
CA LEU A 6 -3.08 33.26 45.36
C LEU A 6 -2.08 32.18 44.95
N TYR A 7 -1.60 31.35 45.88
CA TYR A 7 -0.77 30.19 45.56
C TYR A 7 -1.54 29.12 44.77
N LYS A 8 -2.82 28.86 45.08
CA LYS A 8 -3.67 27.97 44.28
C LYS A 8 -3.93 28.52 42.88
N GLU A 9 -4.16 29.82 42.76
CA GLU A 9 -4.37 30.50 41.48
C GLU A 9 -3.09 30.51 40.64
N GLU A 10 -1.94 30.72 41.28
CA GLU A 10 -0.62 30.65 40.66
C GLU A 10 -0.26 29.22 40.22
N VAL A 11 -0.54 28.21 41.05
CA VAL A 11 -0.44 26.79 40.68
C VAL A 11 -1.40 26.45 39.53
N TYR A 12 -2.62 26.98 39.54
CA TYR A 12 -3.62 26.80 38.50
C TYR A 12 -3.18 27.36 37.15
N TRP A 13 -2.65 28.59 37.11
CA TRP A 13 -2.14 29.20 35.86
C TRP A 13 -0.81 28.58 35.40
N LYS A 14 0.07 28.18 36.33
CA LYS A 14 1.30 27.42 36.06
C LYS A 14 1.01 26.02 35.49
N GLN A 15 -0.04 25.33 35.98
CA GLN A 15 -0.50 24.04 35.47
C GLN A 15 -1.16 24.16 34.09
N ARG A 16 -1.98 25.20 33.86
CA ARG A 16 -2.59 25.48 32.55
C ARG A 16 -1.55 25.86 31.49
N ALA A 17 -0.43 26.47 31.88
CA ALA A 17 0.64 26.85 30.95
C ALA A 17 1.71 25.75 30.68
N ARG A 18 1.94 24.81 31.63
CA ARG A 18 2.87 23.65 31.56
C ARG A 18 4.37 23.94 31.29
N VAL A 19 4.95 24.99 31.86
CA VAL A 19 6.41 25.25 31.85
C VAL A 19 7.06 24.65 33.10
N ARG A 20 8.04 23.73 32.95
CA ARG A 20 8.62 22.95 34.08
C ARG A 20 10.13 23.16 34.35
N TRP A 21 10.81 24.09 33.67
CA TRP A 21 12.28 24.26 33.81
C TRP A 21 12.70 25.50 34.63
N LEU A 22 11.77 26.35 35.06
CA LEU A 22 12.04 27.35 36.09
C LEU A 22 11.82 26.72 37.48
N HIS A 23 12.86 26.71 38.30
CA HIS A 23 12.76 26.40 39.73
C HIS A 23 13.08 27.66 40.55
N ALA A 24 12.22 27.93 41.54
CA ALA A 24 12.23 29.03 42.51
C ALA A 24 11.93 30.45 41.93
N GLY A 25 10.80 31.05 42.33
CA GLY A 25 10.72 32.51 42.51
C GLY A 25 9.67 33.35 41.78
N ASP A 26 9.09 32.96 40.63
CA ASP A 26 8.40 33.96 39.78
C ASP A 26 6.86 33.85 39.72
N LYS A 27 6.20 34.99 40.00
CA LYS A 27 4.74 35.21 40.12
C LYS A 27 3.93 34.98 38.83
N ASN A 28 2.60 34.82 38.97
CA ASN A 28 1.62 34.68 37.88
C ASN A 28 1.71 35.82 36.82
N THR A 29 2.52 35.63 35.77
CA THR A 29 2.75 36.64 34.71
C THR A 29 1.85 36.44 33.48
N LYS A 30 1.62 37.53 32.72
CA LYS A 30 0.88 37.56 31.44
C LYS A 30 1.31 36.50 30.42
N PHE A 31 2.55 36.01 30.52
CA PHE A 31 3.09 34.93 29.69
C PHE A 31 2.34 33.61 29.87
N PHE A 32 2.04 33.18 31.10
CA PHE A 32 1.36 31.92 31.38
C PHE A 32 -0.10 31.91 30.89
N HIS A 33 -0.80 33.04 31.03
CA HIS A 33 -2.17 33.21 30.52
C HIS A 33 -2.22 33.14 28.98
N LYS A 34 -1.29 33.80 28.28
CA LYS A 34 -1.26 33.81 26.81
C LYS A 34 -0.96 32.41 26.24
N GLN A 35 -0.11 31.64 26.92
CA GLN A 35 0.25 30.28 26.50
C GLN A 35 -0.84 29.24 26.75
N ALA A 36 -1.62 29.39 27.82
CA ALA A 36 -2.80 28.55 28.07
C ALA A 36 -3.91 28.79 27.02
N THR A 37 -4.13 30.05 26.62
CA THR A 37 -5.15 30.44 25.63
C THR A 37 -4.82 29.93 24.22
N LEU A 38 -3.55 30.01 23.79
CA LEU A 38 -3.09 29.47 22.51
C LEU A 38 -3.31 27.96 22.40
N ARG A 39 -3.06 27.23 23.49
CA ARG A 39 -3.22 25.78 23.55
C ARG A 39 -4.66 25.30 23.45
N ARG A 40 -5.58 26.03 24.08
CA ARG A 40 -7.02 25.78 23.94
C ARG A 40 -7.43 25.89 22.47
N LYS A 41 -6.93 26.90 21.75
CA LYS A 41 -7.21 27.12 20.32
C LYS A 41 -6.66 26.01 19.39
N THR A 42 -5.57 25.32 19.75
CA THR A 42 -4.94 24.26 18.93
C THR A 42 -5.53 22.86 19.14
N ASN A 43 -6.02 22.56 20.34
CA ASN A 43 -6.54 21.23 20.69
C ASN A 43 -8.07 21.11 20.53
N THR A 44 -8.76 22.18 20.17
CA THR A 44 -10.19 22.13 19.80
C THR A 44 -10.34 21.44 18.44
N ILE A 45 -11.02 20.30 18.42
CA ILE A 45 -11.47 19.56 17.23
C ILE A 45 -12.51 20.44 16.54
N LYS A 46 -12.16 21.05 15.42
CA LYS A 46 -13.02 22.00 14.71
C LYS A 46 -13.96 21.33 13.72
N TYR A 47 -13.61 20.16 13.22
CA TYR A 47 -14.45 19.34 12.35
C TYR A 47 -13.94 17.89 12.29
N LEU A 48 -14.82 16.95 12.01
CA LEU A 48 -14.54 15.54 11.71
C LEU A 48 -15.21 15.15 10.39
N LYS A 49 -14.75 14.07 9.76
CA LYS A 49 -15.32 13.56 8.50
C LYS A 49 -15.85 12.15 8.76
N ASP A 50 -17.09 11.88 8.40
CA ASP A 50 -17.71 10.56 8.55
C ASP A 50 -17.25 9.56 7.46
N ASN A 51 -17.70 8.31 7.54
CA ASN A 51 -17.33 7.23 6.60
C ASN A 51 -17.89 7.45 5.18
N GLU A 52 -18.88 8.32 5.03
CA GLU A 52 -19.51 8.70 3.75
C GLU A 52 -18.89 9.98 3.18
N GLY A 53 -17.97 10.59 3.94
CA GLY A 53 -17.19 11.73 3.55
C GLY A 53 -17.80 13.10 3.85
N ARG A 54 -18.88 13.17 4.64
CA ARG A 54 -19.48 14.43 5.09
C ARG A 54 -18.66 15.02 6.25
N VAL A 55 -18.45 16.33 6.21
CA VAL A 55 -17.65 17.04 7.20
C VAL A 55 -18.57 17.69 8.21
N VAL A 56 -18.53 17.20 9.44
CA VAL A 56 -19.25 17.76 10.59
C VAL A 56 -18.35 18.74 11.31
N ASN A 57 -18.81 19.96 11.57
CA ASN A 57 -17.98 21.04 12.11
C ASN A 57 -18.57 21.69 13.36
N THR A 58 -19.82 21.36 13.70
CA THR A 58 -20.41 21.76 14.96
C THR A 58 -19.97 20.81 16.07
N GLN A 59 -19.84 21.33 17.29
CA GLN A 59 -19.42 20.55 18.45
C GLN A 59 -20.32 19.31 18.68
N GLU A 60 -21.61 19.46 18.42
CA GLU A 60 -22.62 18.42 18.64
C GLU A 60 -22.56 17.32 17.59
N GLU A 61 -22.41 17.66 16.30
CA GLU A 61 -22.26 16.67 15.24
C GLU A 61 -20.92 15.91 15.35
N ILE A 62 -19.84 16.62 15.72
CA ILE A 62 -18.53 16.01 16.01
C ILE A 62 -18.66 15.01 17.16
N ALA A 63 -19.38 15.38 18.22
CA ALA A 63 -19.60 14.49 19.36
C ALA A 63 -20.42 13.27 18.96
N ASN A 64 -21.53 13.46 18.24
CA ASN A 64 -22.41 12.38 17.80
C ASN A 64 -21.70 11.39 16.88
N LEU A 65 -20.85 11.86 15.97
CA LEU A 65 -20.08 11.00 15.07
C LEU A 65 -19.06 10.13 15.83
N VAL A 66 -18.36 10.70 16.82
CA VAL A 66 -17.41 9.94 17.66
C VAL A 66 -18.15 8.90 18.49
N VAL A 67 -19.27 9.28 19.10
CA VAL A 67 -20.09 8.38 19.92
C VAL A 67 -20.62 7.22 19.07
N SER A 68 -21.17 7.48 17.88
CA SER A 68 -21.67 6.44 16.96
C SER A 68 -20.57 5.47 16.55
N HIS A 69 -19.40 5.96 16.11
CA HIS A 69 -18.30 5.10 15.68
C HIS A 69 -17.83 4.11 16.75
N PHE A 70 -17.64 4.60 17.98
CA PHE A 70 -17.18 3.75 19.07
C PHE A 70 -18.32 2.89 19.64
N SER A 71 -19.57 3.32 19.54
CA SER A 71 -20.73 2.47 19.82
C SER A 71 -20.74 1.23 18.92
N ASP A 72 -20.52 1.40 17.62
CA ASP A 72 -20.48 0.27 16.68
C ASP A 72 -19.26 -0.63 16.88
N LEU A 73 -18.10 -0.04 17.17
CA LEU A 73 -16.88 -0.80 17.40
C LEU A 73 -16.99 -1.73 18.61
N PHE A 74 -17.59 -1.25 19.70
CA PHE A 74 -17.76 -2.01 20.94
C PHE A 74 -19.10 -2.76 21.00
N SER A 75 -19.85 -2.80 19.90
CA SER A 75 -21.03 -3.65 19.77
C SER A 75 -20.65 -5.06 19.31
N THR A 76 -21.21 -6.07 19.99
CA THR A 76 -21.02 -7.48 19.64
C THR A 76 -21.44 -7.79 18.21
N GLN A 77 -20.70 -8.68 17.56
CA GLN A 77 -21.07 -9.24 16.24
C GLN A 77 -21.56 -10.69 16.34
N GLY A 78 -21.74 -11.21 17.57
CA GLY A 78 -22.12 -12.59 17.83
C GLY A 78 -20.97 -13.59 17.69
N CYS A 79 -21.17 -14.79 18.24
CA CYS A 79 -20.23 -15.90 18.13
C CYS A 79 -20.90 -17.07 17.36
N SER A 80 -20.19 -17.66 16.41
CA SER A 80 -20.66 -18.87 15.73
C SER A 80 -20.61 -20.06 16.70
N VAL A 81 -21.76 -20.70 16.91
CA VAL A 81 -21.91 -21.85 17.83
C VAL A 81 -21.13 -23.06 17.32
N ASP A 82 -21.20 -23.34 16.02
CA ASP A 82 -20.51 -24.47 15.39
C ASP A 82 -18.97 -24.32 15.47
N ALA A 83 -18.47 -23.08 15.27
CA ALA A 83 -17.05 -22.79 15.38
C ALA A 83 -16.55 -22.93 16.82
N ALA A 84 -17.35 -22.48 17.80
CA ALA A 84 -17.02 -22.61 19.22
C ALA A 84 -17.02 -24.09 19.68
N ALA A 85 -18.00 -24.88 19.24
CA ALA A 85 -18.07 -26.31 19.54
C ALA A 85 -16.83 -27.08 19.03
N ALA A 86 -16.43 -26.83 17.78
CA ALA A 86 -15.23 -27.43 17.20
C ALA A 86 -13.91 -27.02 17.89
N ILE A 87 -13.91 -25.90 18.64
CA ILE A 87 -12.78 -25.45 19.47
C ILE A 87 -12.78 -26.17 20.82
N PHE A 88 -13.96 -26.30 21.44
CA PHE A 88 -14.12 -26.93 22.75
C PHE A 88 -13.76 -28.42 22.75
N ASP A 89 -13.96 -29.13 21.63
CA ASP A 89 -13.56 -30.53 21.47
C ASP A 89 -12.03 -30.74 21.56
N VAL A 90 -11.24 -29.67 21.55
CA VAL A 90 -9.80 -29.68 21.31
C VAL A 90 -9.01 -29.05 22.47
N LEU A 91 -9.69 -28.36 23.37
CA LEU A 91 -9.11 -27.74 24.54
C LEU A 91 -8.77 -28.78 25.62
N GLY A 92 -7.77 -28.45 26.46
CA GLY A 92 -7.31 -29.31 27.54
C GLY A 92 -8.28 -29.39 28.72
N PRO A 93 -8.00 -30.24 29.73
CA PRO A 93 -8.87 -30.38 30.90
C PRO A 93 -9.04 -29.05 31.65
N GLY A 94 -10.24 -28.86 32.21
CA GLY A 94 -10.58 -27.72 33.06
C GLY A 94 -9.84 -27.69 34.40
N LEU A 95 -10.13 -26.67 35.19
CA LEU A 95 -9.59 -26.51 36.55
C LEU A 95 -9.94 -27.72 37.43
N GLU A 96 -9.02 -28.08 38.32
CA GLU A 96 -9.22 -29.16 39.30
C GLU A 96 -10.27 -28.75 40.35
N ASN A 97 -10.93 -29.72 40.97
CA ASN A 97 -12.01 -29.44 41.93
C ASN A 97 -11.56 -28.54 43.09
N SER A 98 -10.31 -28.65 43.54
CA SER A 98 -9.73 -27.77 44.56
C SER A 98 -9.61 -26.31 44.10
N ASP A 99 -9.27 -26.08 42.83
CA ASP A 99 -9.18 -24.73 42.26
C ASP A 99 -10.57 -24.13 42.04
N VAL A 100 -11.54 -24.95 41.63
CA VAL A 100 -12.94 -24.56 41.49
C VAL A 100 -13.53 -24.19 42.85
N GLU A 101 -13.27 -24.99 43.89
CA GLU A 101 -13.68 -24.71 45.26
C GLU A 101 -13.04 -23.42 45.77
N PHE A 102 -11.74 -23.23 45.53
CA PHE A 102 -11.03 -22.00 45.89
C PHE A 102 -11.63 -20.75 45.20
N LEU A 103 -11.88 -20.81 43.89
CA LEU A 103 -12.48 -19.71 43.13
C LEU A 103 -13.95 -19.45 43.49
N ALA A 104 -14.63 -20.42 44.12
CA ALA A 104 -16.00 -20.31 44.59
C ALA A 104 -16.10 -19.71 46.01
N GLN A 105 -15.00 -19.65 46.76
CA GLN A 105 -14.94 -19.06 48.10
C GLN A 105 -15.19 -17.55 48.05
N ASP A 106 -15.72 -17.02 49.17
CA ASP A 106 -15.85 -15.58 49.34
C ASP A 106 -14.46 -14.95 49.51
N PHE A 107 -14.23 -13.83 48.83
CA PHE A 107 -12.98 -13.08 48.98
C PHE A 107 -12.77 -12.70 50.45
N THR A 108 -11.67 -13.16 51.01
CA THR A 108 -11.31 -12.84 52.39
C THR A 108 -10.70 -11.45 52.46
N ALA A 109 -10.91 -10.76 53.59
CA ALA A 109 -10.32 -9.43 53.80
C ALA A 109 -8.78 -9.44 53.67
N ASP A 110 -8.14 -10.57 53.98
CA ASP A 110 -6.69 -10.76 53.86
C ASP A 110 -6.22 -10.98 52.41
N GLU A 111 -7.01 -11.60 51.54
CA GLU A 111 -6.69 -11.71 50.10
C GLU A 111 -6.74 -10.36 49.42
N VAL A 112 -7.80 -9.59 49.70
CA VAL A 112 -7.94 -8.23 49.18
C VAL A 112 -6.80 -7.35 49.70
N LYS A 113 -6.42 -7.49 50.98
CA LYS A 113 -5.26 -6.82 51.57
C LYS A 113 -3.95 -7.24 50.90
N LYS A 114 -3.69 -8.53 50.70
CA LYS A 114 -2.47 -9.03 50.02
C LYS A 114 -2.36 -8.50 48.59
N ALA A 115 -3.45 -8.52 47.82
CA ALA A 115 -3.50 -7.96 46.47
C ALA A 115 -3.20 -6.45 46.45
N VAL A 116 -3.74 -5.70 47.42
CA VAL A 116 -3.48 -4.26 47.61
C VAL A 116 -2.02 -3.98 47.99
N PHE A 117 -1.38 -4.84 48.79
CA PHE A 117 0.00 -4.68 49.24
C PHE A 117 1.06 -5.13 48.21
N GLN A 118 0.69 -5.92 47.20
CA GLN A 118 1.54 -6.30 46.07
C GLN A 118 1.69 -5.18 45.03
N LEU A 119 0.86 -4.14 45.10
CA LEU A 119 0.99 -2.93 44.29
C LEU A 119 2.17 -2.09 44.83
N SER A 120 3.14 -1.77 43.96
CA SER A 120 4.30 -0.92 44.29
C SER A 120 3.85 0.47 44.77
N GLY A 121 4.25 0.84 46.01
CA GLY A 121 3.78 1.99 46.80
C GLY A 121 4.08 3.39 46.22
N ASP A 122 4.96 3.45 45.24
CA ASP A 122 5.57 4.62 44.60
C ASP A 122 5.12 4.83 43.14
N LYS A 123 4.15 4.03 42.66
CA LYS A 123 3.51 4.23 41.35
C LYS A 123 2.46 5.35 41.39
N ALA A 124 2.22 5.94 40.21
CA ALA A 124 1.38 7.12 40.03
C ALA A 124 -0.05 6.87 40.52
N VAL A 125 -0.59 7.90 41.15
CA VAL A 125 -1.82 7.84 41.94
C VAL A 125 -3.05 7.78 41.04
N GLY A 126 -4.03 6.99 41.47
CA GLY A 126 -5.38 7.05 40.93
C GLY A 126 -6.04 8.40 41.19
N LEU A 127 -7.28 8.53 40.77
CA LEU A 127 -7.99 9.82 40.76
C LEU A 127 -8.54 10.28 42.09
N ASP A 128 -8.43 9.41 43.08
CA ASP A 128 -8.64 9.65 44.50
C ASP A 128 -7.46 10.35 45.19
N GLY A 129 -6.31 10.51 44.52
CA GLY A 129 -5.20 11.33 45.03
C GLY A 129 -4.39 10.71 46.17
N PHE A 130 -4.64 9.46 46.56
CA PHE A 130 -3.88 8.72 47.58
C PHE A 130 -3.02 7.58 47.01
N ASN A 131 -1.72 7.52 47.35
CA ASN A 131 -0.83 6.46 46.88
C ASN A 131 -1.15 5.10 47.53
N ALA A 132 -0.67 3.98 46.96
CA ALA A 132 -0.87 2.65 47.54
C ALA A 132 -0.33 2.54 48.98
N TYR A 133 0.66 3.36 49.36
CA TYR A 133 1.18 3.47 50.73
C TYR A 133 0.14 4.01 51.75
N PHE A 134 -0.81 4.86 51.34
CA PHE A 134 -1.89 5.37 52.20
C PHE A 134 -2.93 4.29 52.54
N TYR A 135 -3.24 3.40 51.59
CA TYR A 135 -4.18 2.27 51.75
C TYR A 135 -3.58 1.12 52.56
N GLN A 136 -2.28 0.89 52.42
CA GLN A 136 -1.55 -0.06 53.26
C GLN A 136 -1.56 0.35 54.74
N LYS A 137 -1.55 1.66 55.03
CA LYS A 137 -1.49 2.18 56.42
C LYS A 137 -2.86 2.30 57.11
N ASN A 138 -3.96 2.44 56.38
CA ASN A 138 -5.30 2.79 56.92
C ASN A 138 -6.43 1.80 56.56
N TRP A 139 -6.09 0.54 56.26
CA TRP A 139 -7.00 -0.53 55.77
C TRP A 139 -8.29 -0.73 56.59
N ALA A 140 -8.23 -0.52 57.91
CA ALA A 140 -9.34 -0.81 58.82
C ALA A 140 -10.58 0.10 58.65
N VAL A 141 -10.48 1.22 57.91
CA VAL A 141 -11.54 2.24 57.84
C VAL A 141 -12.13 2.39 56.42
N LEU A 142 -11.39 2.06 55.35
CA LEU A 142 -11.71 2.50 53.97
C LEU A 142 -12.31 1.43 53.03
N GLY A 143 -12.48 0.19 53.45
CA GLY A 143 -12.91 -0.91 52.55
C GLY A 143 -14.34 -0.80 51.96
N ARG A 144 -15.20 0.10 52.46
CA ARG A 144 -16.63 0.16 52.09
C ARG A 144 -17.04 1.24 51.07
N VAL A 145 -16.16 2.14 50.66
CA VAL A 145 -16.53 3.37 49.89
C VAL A 145 -15.80 3.47 48.53
N ILE A 146 -15.34 2.34 47.98
CA ILE A 146 -14.57 2.25 46.71
C ILE A 146 -15.39 2.65 45.46
N PHE A 147 -16.72 2.72 45.54
CA PHE A 147 -17.60 2.77 44.37
C PHE A 147 -17.71 4.11 43.62
N ASP A 148 -17.48 5.27 44.24
CA ASP A 148 -17.79 6.57 43.60
C ASP A 148 -16.63 7.22 42.79
N ASN A 149 -15.41 6.68 42.86
CA ASN A 149 -14.22 7.31 42.25
C ASN A 149 -13.95 6.93 40.78
N ILE A 150 -14.82 6.13 40.15
CA ILE A 150 -14.78 5.86 38.70
C ILE A 150 -14.98 7.14 37.88
N ILE A 151 -15.68 8.13 38.44
CA ILE A 151 -16.06 9.34 37.70
C ILE A 151 -14.89 10.31 37.55
N ILE A 152 -13.98 10.37 38.53
CA ILE A 152 -12.85 11.30 38.47
C ILE A 152 -11.83 10.75 37.45
N ALA A 153 -11.63 9.42 37.40
CA ALA A 153 -11.59 8.63 36.14
C ALA A 153 -11.02 9.30 34.88
N ASN A 154 -11.91 10.05 34.27
CA ASN A 154 -11.75 10.60 32.93
C ASN A 154 -10.95 11.90 32.88
N GLU A 155 -10.71 12.61 33.98
CA GLU A 155 -10.07 13.92 33.90
C GLU A 155 -8.53 13.86 33.87
N LEU A 156 -7.89 12.82 34.41
CA LEU A 156 -6.43 12.71 34.34
C LEU A 156 -5.92 12.11 33.01
N VAL A 157 -6.73 11.34 32.28
CA VAL A 157 -6.41 10.94 30.89
C VAL A 157 -6.32 12.17 29.97
N HIS A 158 -7.18 13.15 30.20
CA HIS A 158 -7.13 14.44 29.50
C HIS A 158 -5.85 15.24 29.80
N ALA A 159 -5.25 15.03 30.98
CA ALA A 159 -3.97 15.64 31.33
C ALA A 159 -2.76 14.99 30.65
N ILE A 160 -2.78 13.68 30.35
CA ILE A 160 -1.66 12.97 29.68
C ILE A 160 -1.48 13.44 28.22
N ASN A 161 -2.54 13.59 27.45
CA ASN A 161 -2.48 13.97 26.02
C ASN A 161 -1.98 15.40 25.76
N ASN A 162 -2.00 16.26 26.76
CA ASN A 162 -1.74 17.68 26.60
C ASN A 162 -0.36 18.13 27.09
N ARG A 163 0.66 17.26 27.14
CA ARG A 163 2.06 17.69 27.37
C ARG A 163 2.85 17.58 26.06
N LYS A 164 3.14 18.73 25.43
CA LYS A 164 3.85 18.83 24.13
C LYS A 164 5.26 19.46 24.24
N SER A 165 5.84 19.69 25.44
CA SER A 165 7.27 20.07 25.56
C SER A 165 7.90 19.93 26.98
N GLY A 166 9.16 19.45 27.01
CA GLY A 166 10.09 19.17 28.12
C GLY A 166 11.18 18.15 27.66
N LYS A 167 12.41 18.18 28.20
CA LYS A 167 13.59 17.37 27.73
C LYS A 167 13.54 15.83 27.92
N LYS A 168 12.46 15.25 28.48
CA LYS A 168 12.14 13.81 28.40
C LYS A 168 10.61 13.66 28.20
N GLY A 169 10.21 12.92 27.16
CA GLY A 169 8.82 12.62 26.81
C GLY A 169 8.24 11.44 27.60
N TRP A 170 6.91 11.28 27.58
CA TRP A 170 6.24 10.08 28.07
C TRP A 170 5.76 9.31 26.84
N ALA A 171 6.12 8.03 26.72
CA ALA A 171 5.79 7.17 25.58
C ALA A 171 5.30 5.82 26.09
N ALA A 172 4.33 5.24 25.40
CA ALA A 172 4.03 3.82 25.43
C ALA A 172 4.14 3.29 24.00
N LEU A 173 4.83 2.17 23.82
CA LEU A 173 5.06 1.54 22.53
C LEU A 173 4.39 0.16 22.57
N LYS A 174 3.51 -0.10 21.60
CA LYS A 174 2.86 -1.40 21.40
C LYS A 174 2.87 -1.72 19.89
N LEU A 175 3.24 -2.94 19.51
CA LEU A 175 3.03 -3.50 18.18
C LEU A 175 1.82 -4.45 18.23
N ASP A 176 1.08 -4.51 17.13
CA ASP A 176 -0.38 -4.54 17.12
C ASP A 176 -0.93 -5.68 16.25
N MET A 177 -1.72 -6.57 16.86
CA MET A 177 -2.86 -7.18 16.16
C MET A 177 -4.00 -6.16 16.13
N ALA A 178 -4.44 -5.76 14.94
CA ALA A 178 -5.44 -4.71 14.75
C ALA A 178 -6.65 -4.83 15.71
N LYS A 179 -6.64 -4.01 16.77
CA LYS A 179 -7.70 -3.92 17.78
C LYS A 179 -7.97 -5.24 18.54
N ALA A 180 -6.93 -6.06 18.80
CA ALA A 180 -7.09 -7.39 19.41
C ALA A 180 -7.79 -7.42 20.77
N PHE A 181 -7.55 -6.41 21.62
CA PHE A 181 -8.24 -6.28 22.92
C PHE A 181 -9.66 -5.75 22.75
N ASP A 182 -9.89 -4.85 21.78
CA ASP A 182 -11.18 -4.16 21.60
C ASP A 182 -12.25 -5.03 20.91
N ARG A 183 -11.84 -6.15 20.32
CA ARG A 183 -12.70 -7.06 19.52
C ARG A 183 -12.95 -8.42 20.17
N VAL A 184 -12.50 -8.64 21.40
CA VAL A 184 -12.78 -9.89 22.13
C VAL A 184 -14.27 -9.97 22.44
N GLU A 185 -14.97 -10.93 21.86
CA GLU A 185 -16.39 -11.18 22.12
C GLU A 185 -16.57 -11.77 23.52
N TRP A 186 -17.42 -11.16 24.36
CA TRP A 186 -17.61 -11.58 25.75
C TRP A 186 -18.27 -12.95 25.87
N ASP A 187 -19.19 -13.27 24.95
CA ASP A 187 -19.84 -14.59 24.90
C ASP A 187 -18.84 -15.70 24.62
N PHE A 188 -17.87 -15.44 23.72
CA PHE A 188 -16.80 -16.38 23.43
C PHE A 188 -15.88 -16.56 24.66
N LEU A 189 -15.51 -15.47 25.33
CA LEU A 189 -14.71 -15.50 26.56
C LEU A 189 -15.42 -16.26 27.69
N SER A 190 -16.72 -16.04 27.90
CA SER A 190 -17.48 -16.76 28.94
C SER A 190 -17.59 -18.24 28.64
N ASN A 191 -17.81 -18.61 27.38
CA ASN A 191 -17.89 -20.03 26.99
C ASN A 191 -16.56 -20.75 27.19
N ILE A 192 -15.42 -20.09 26.91
CA ILE A 192 -14.09 -20.63 27.24
C ILE A 192 -13.91 -20.81 28.75
N MET A 193 -14.31 -19.83 29.55
CA MET A 193 -14.21 -19.93 31.01
C MET A 193 -15.09 -21.04 31.59
N PHE A 194 -16.31 -21.21 31.07
CA PHE A 194 -17.16 -22.34 31.46
C PHE A 194 -16.57 -23.69 31.04
N HIS A 195 -15.96 -23.76 29.85
CA HIS A 195 -15.27 -24.97 29.40
C HIS A 195 -14.10 -25.34 30.31
N PHE A 196 -13.36 -24.37 30.85
CA PHE A 196 -12.32 -24.60 31.86
C PHE A 196 -12.86 -24.79 33.29
N ASN A 197 -14.16 -25.01 33.48
CA ASN A 197 -14.83 -25.23 34.78
C ASN A 197 -14.73 -24.05 35.77
N PHE A 198 -14.56 -22.81 35.31
CA PHE A 198 -14.60 -21.67 36.23
C PHE A 198 -15.98 -21.57 36.90
N PRO A 199 -16.06 -21.31 38.22
CA PRO A 199 -17.33 -21.19 38.92
C PRO A 199 -18.22 -20.11 38.29
N VAL A 200 -19.52 -20.41 38.16
CA VAL A 200 -20.51 -19.48 37.55
C VAL A 200 -20.49 -18.10 38.23
N ARG A 201 -20.33 -18.08 39.56
CA ARG A 201 -20.20 -16.84 40.33
C ARG A 201 -18.97 -16.04 39.92
N PHE A 202 -17.84 -16.70 39.71
CA PHE A 202 -16.57 -16.08 39.31
C PHE A 202 -16.61 -15.54 37.87
N VAL A 203 -17.15 -16.33 36.93
CA VAL A 203 -17.38 -15.88 35.54
C VAL A 203 -18.33 -14.68 35.53
N SER A 204 -19.41 -14.72 36.32
CA SER A 204 -20.35 -13.60 36.46
C SER A 204 -19.67 -12.34 37.02
N LEU A 205 -18.74 -12.48 37.98
CA LEU A 205 -17.97 -11.36 38.52
C LEU A 205 -17.06 -10.73 37.45
N ILE A 206 -16.34 -11.56 36.68
CA ILE A 206 -15.48 -11.08 35.59
C ILE A 206 -16.31 -10.38 34.51
N LEU A 207 -17.42 -10.98 34.08
CA LEU A 207 -18.32 -10.35 33.12
C LEU A 207 -18.95 -9.07 33.67
N LYS A 208 -19.24 -8.99 34.97
CA LYS A 208 -19.67 -7.74 35.63
C LYS A 208 -18.56 -6.69 35.63
N CYS A 209 -17.30 -7.05 35.84
CA CYS A 209 -16.16 -6.13 35.74
C CYS A 209 -15.99 -5.56 34.32
N LEU A 210 -16.31 -6.35 33.29
CA LEU A 210 -16.27 -5.91 31.89
C LEU A 210 -17.49 -5.07 31.49
N SER A 211 -18.70 -5.54 31.83
CA SER A 211 -19.99 -4.93 31.44
C SER A 211 -20.41 -3.71 32.26
N SER A 212 -19.86 -3.53 33.47
CA SER A 212 -20.10 -2.32 34.29
C SER A 212 -19.34 -1.10 33.80
N ALA A 213 -18.42 -1.28 32.84
CA ALA A 213 -17.72 -0.18 32.20
C ALA A 213 -18.68 0.70 31.40
N SER A 214 -18.57 2.02 31.53
CA SER A 214 -19.10 2.95 30.54
C SER A 214 -17.98 3.79 29.95
N ILE A 215 -18.12 4.11 28.67
CA ILE A 215 -17.15 4.90 27.92
C ILE A 215 -17.82 6.22 27.55
N SER A 216 -17.26 7.31 28.06
CA SER A 216 -17.64 8.68 27.69
C SER A 216 -16.44 9.39 27.09
N PHE A 217 -16.71 10.32 26.17
CA PHE A 217 -15.69 10.95 25.36
C PHE A 217 -15.59 12.43 25.73
N SER A 218 -14.45 12.88 26.25
CA SER A 218 -14.19 14.31 26.48
C SER A 218 -13.76 14.96 25.16
N ILE A 219 -14.65 15.73 24.55
CA ILE A 219 -14.49 16.35 23.24
C ILE A 219 -14.54 17.86 23.44
N ASN A 220 -13.41 18.54 23.21
CA ASN A 220 -13.26 19.99 23.34
C ASN A 220 -13.59 20.57 24.73
N GLY A 221 -13.45 19.75 25.78
CA GLY A 221 -13.64 20.16 27.17
C GLY A 221 -15.06 20.00 27.69
N SER A 222 -15.97 19.43 26.90
CA SER A 222 -17.25 18.90 27.35
C SER A 222 -17.28 17.38 27.16
N VAL A 223 -17.91 16.68 28.10
CA VAL A 223 -18.02 15.21 28.07
C VAL A 223 -19.29 14.83 27.32
N HIS A 224 -19.17 13.95 26.33
CA HIS A 224 -20.26 13.52 25.44
C HIS A 224 -20.34 11.99 25.39
N GLY A 225 -21.56 11.50 25.19
CA GLY A 225 -21.84 10.07 25.07
C GLY A 225 -21.76 9.29 26.38
N ASN A 226 -22.26 8.06 26.31
CA ASN A 226 -22.21 7.08 27.40
C ASN A 226 -22.40 5.69 26.78
N VAL A 227 -21.36 5.22 26.08
CA VAL A 227 -21.40 3.95 25.36
C VAL A 227 -21.14 2.83 26.36
N LYS A 228 -22.08 1.87 26.41
CA LYS A 228 -21.90 0.63 27.14
C LYS A 228 -21.33 -0.42 26.17
N PRO A 229 -20.06 -0.83 26.31
CA PRO A 229 -19.51 -1.87 25.46
C PRO A 229 -20.27 -3.18 25.68
N THR A 230 -20.37 -3.99 24.64
CA THR A 230 -20.85 -5.39 24.68
C THR A 230 -19.78 -6.38 24.21
N ARG A 231 -18.61 -5.87 23.80
CA ARG A 231 -17.39 -6.62 23.54
C ARG A 231 -16.14 -5.80 23.85
N GLY A 232 -15.00 -6.47 23.93
CA GLY A 232 -13.68 -5.91 24.17
C GLY A 232 -13.25 -5.92 25.64
N ILE A 233 -11.95 -6.02 25.88
CA ILE A 233 -11.33 -6.05 27.21
C ILE A 233 -10.41 -4.84 27.40
N ARG A 234 -10.24 -4.38 28.65
CA ARG A 234 -9.58 -3.10 28.95
C ARG A 234 -8.07 -3.20 28.78
N GLN A 235 -7.48 -2.29 28.01
CA GLN A 235 -6.03 -2.25 27.87
C GLN A 235 -5.37 -1.66 29.14
N CYS A 236 -4.21 -2.18 29.54
CA CYS A 236 -3.47 -1.80 30.75
C CYS A 236 -4.15 -2.15 32.10
N ASP A 237 -5.15 -3.03 32.07
CA ASP A 237 -5.73 -3.68 33.25
C ASP A 237 -5.00 -5.01 33.55
N PRO A 238 -4.55 -5.25 34.79
CA PRO A 238 -3.87 -6.49 35.17
C PRO A 238 -4.64 -7.77 34.82
N LEU A 239 -5.97 -7.74 34.87
CA LEU A 239 -6.82 -8.90 34.57
C LEU A 239 -6.92 -9.16 33.06
N SER A 240 -7.00 -8.10 32.27
CA SER A 240 -7.24 -8.17 30.83
C SER A 240 -6.15 -8.92 30.05
N LEU A 241 -4.89 -8.94 30.53
CA LEU A 241 -3.84 -9.76 29.92
C LEU A 241 -4.12 -11.26 30.06
N TYR A 242 -4.59 -11.70 31.22
CA TYR A 242 -4.92 -13.12 31.48
C TYR A 242 -6.16 -13.56 30.70
N LEU A 243 -7.18 -12.70 30.62
CA LEU A 243 -8.40 -12.97 29.82
C LEU A 243 -8.08 -13.10 28.33
N PHE A 244 -7.14 -12.30 27.83
CA PHE A 244 -6.68 -12.41 26.45
C PHE A 244 -5.92 -13.73 26.19
N ILE A 245 -5.07 -14.15 27.12
CA ILE A 245 -4.32 -15.41 27.03
C ILE A 245 -5.29 -16.61 27.01
N LEU A 246 -6.36 -16.58 27.80
CA LEU A 246 -7.41 -17.60 27.77
C LEU A 246 -8.07 -17.72 26.39
N CYS A 247 -8.33 -16.59 25.72
CA CYS A 247 -8.84 -16.59 24.34
C CYS A 247 -7.80 -17.06 23.31
N ALA A 248 -6.53 -16.70 23.48
CA ALA A 248 -5.44 -17.11 22.59
C ALA A 248 -5.13 -18.62 22.70
N GLU A 249 -5.42 -19.24 23.84
CA GLU A 249 -5.24 -20.68 24.06
C GLU A 249 -6.13 -21.52 23.15
N SER A 250 -7.30 -21.03 22.75
CA SER A 250 -8.15 -21.66 21.73
C SER A 250 -7.41 -21.85 20.40
N LEU A 251 -6.71 -20.81 19.93
CA LEU A 251 -5.92 -20.88 18.71
C LEU A 251 -4.74 -21.85 18.87
N SER A 252 -4.07 -21.82 20.02
CA SER A 252 -2.98 -22.73 20.39
C SER A 252 -3.43 -24.20 20.39
N ALA A 253 -4.58 -24.50 20.98
CA ALA A 253 -5.15 -25.84 21.05
C ALA A 253 -5.52 -26.39 19.66
N ILE A 254 -6.15 -25.59 18.81
CA ILE A 254 -6.42 -25.96 17.42
C ILE A 254 -5.11 -26.30 16.70
N LEU A 255 -4.10 -25.44 16.78
CA LEU A 255 -2.81 -25.67 16.12
C LEU A 255 -2.11 -26.93 16.64
N ARG A 256 -2.18 -27.23 17.95
CA ARG A 256 -1.69 -28.49 18.52
C ARG A 256 -2.46 -29.70 18.01
N ASN A 257 -3.77 -29.65 17.88
CA ASN A 257 -4.56 -30.76 17.35
C ASN A 257 -4.30 -31.03 15.88
N TYR A 258 -4.18 -29.98 15.06
CA TYR A 258 -3.72 -30.13 13.69
C TYR A 258 -2.32 -30.74 13.63
N GLN A 259 -1.46 -30.46 14.62
CA GLN A 259 -0.16 -31.11 14.77
C GLN A 259 -0.27 -32.60 15.16
N HIS A 260 -1.11 -32.93 16.14
CA HIS A 260 -1.35 -34.31 16.56
C HIS A 260 -1.97 -35.18 15.46
N ARG A 261 -2.85 -34.60 14.64
CA ARG A 261 -3.47 -35.26 13.47
C ARG A 261 -2.54 -35.37 12.25
N GLY A 262 -1.31 -34.86 12.34
CA GLY A 262 -0.34 -34.87 11.24
C GLY A 262 -0.68 -33.93 10.08
N LEU A 263 -1.64 -33.02 10.26
CA LEU A 263 -2.03 -32.01 9.25
C LEU A 263 -1.11 -30.77 9.31
N LEU A 264 -0.49 -30.52 10.46
CA LEU A 264 0.54 -29.51 10.69
C LEU A 264 1.79 -30.20 11.24
N HIS A 265 2.98 -29.85 10.77
CA HIS A 265 4.22 -30.45 11.27
C HIS A 265 5.06 -29.36 11.95
N GLY A 266 5.24 -29.42 13.26
CA GLY A 266 6.13 -28.51 14.01
C GLY A 266 7.62 -28.79 13.78
N ILE A 267 8.49 -27.88 14.23
CA ILE A 267 9.95 -27.98 14.11
C ILE A 267 10.51 -28.53 15.42
N SER A 268 11.24 -29.65 15.38
CA SER A 268 11.98 -30.19 16.53
C SER A 268 13.48 -29.92 16.39
N ILE A 269 14.13 -29.46 17.47
CA ILE A 269 15.52 -29.02 17.49
C ILE A 269 16.50 -30.17 17.78
N SER A 270 16.03 -31.29 18.34
CA SER A 270 16.83 -32.50 18.60
C SER A 270 15.94 -33.74 18.70
N ARG A 271 16.51 -34.95 18.62
CA ARG A 271 15.76 -36.22 18.59
C ARG A 271 14.77 -36.40 19.75
N ASN A 272 15.03 -35.79 20.91
CA ASN A 272 14.18 -35.86 22.10
C ASN A 272 13.48 -34.53 22.42
N ALA A 273 13.64 -33.49 21.59
CA ALA A 273 12.98 -32.20 21.82
C ALA A 273 11.55 -32.20 21.26
N PRO A 274 10.59 -31.56 21.95
CA PRO A 274 9.23 -31.46 21.47
C PRO A 274 9.16 -30.63 20.17
N PRO A 275 8.35 -31.02 19.18
CA PRO A 275 8.14 -30.24 17.97
C PRO A 275 7.31 -28.97 18.27
N ILE A 276 7.88 -27.81 17.94
CA ILE A 276 7.26 -26.49 18.13
C ILE A 276 6.57 -26.07 16.83
N SER A 277 5.24 -25.90 16.83
CA SER A 277 4.47 -25.39 15.67
C SER A 277 4.05 -23.93 15.78
N HIS A 278 4.07 -23.35 16.97
CA HIS A 278 3.69 -21.97 17.19
C HIS A 278 4.23 -21.47 18.52
N LEU A 279 4.49 -20.17 18.61
CA LEU A 279 4.78 -19.44 19.83
C LEU A 279 3.87 -18.21 19.84
N LEU A 280 3.09 -18.05 20.90
CA LEU A 280 2.19 -16.92 21.08
C LEU A 280 2.73 -16.06 22.22
N PHE A 281 2.90 -14.76 22.00
CA PHE A 281 3.27 -13.80 23.03
C PHE A 281 2.31 -12.61 22.98
N ALA A 282 1.29 -12.61 23.85
CA ALA A 282 0.19 -11.67 23.78
C ALA A 282 -0.38 -11.59 22.34
N ASP A 283 -0.38 -10.43 21.70
CA ASP A 283 -0.82 -10.25 20.33
C ASP A 283 0.19 -10.67 19.24
N ASP A 284 1.41 -11.07 19.59
CA ASP A 284 2.39 -11.55 18.62
C ASP A 284 2.32 -13.07 18.43
N SER A 285 1.81 -13.52 17.28
CA SER A 285 1.73 -14.94 16.91
C SER A 285 2.83 -15.32 15.90
N ILE A 286 3.73 -16.22 16.29
CA ILE A 286 4.76 -16.80 15.41
C ILE A 286 4.40 -18.26 15.11
N LEU A 287 4.21 -18.59 13.85
CA LEU A 287 3.89 -19.95 13.40
C LEU A 287 5.15 -20.63 12.81
N PHE A 288 5.38 -21.88 13.21
CA PHE A 288 6.45 -22.76 12.76
C PHE A 288 5.82 -23.96 12.06
N CYS A 289 6.19 -24.21 10.81
CA CYS A 289 5.78 -25.40 10.11
C CYS A 289 6.98 -26.02 9.39
N ALA A 290 6.95 -27.33 9.20
CA ALA A 290 7.89 -28.02 8.36
C ALA A 290 7.80 -27.38 6.97
N ALA A 291 8.90 -26.81 6.51
CA ALA A 291 8.99 -26.32 5.15
C ALA A 291 8.76 -27.52 4.23
N ASP A 292 7.59 -27.59 3.60
CA ASP A 292 7.44 -28.41 2.42
C ASP A 292 8.59 -28.03 1.49
N ARG A 293 9.33 -29.05 1.03
CA ARG A 293 10.62 -28.91 0.33
C ARG A 293 10.48 -28.16 -1.01
N ASN A 294 9.26 -27.81 -1.39
CA ASN A 294 8.90 -27.12 -2.61
C ASN A 294 9.37 -25.66 -2.61
N SER A 295 10.11 -25.28 -3.65
CA SER A 295 10.70 -23.94 -3.82
C SER A 295 9.67 -22.80 -3.77
N SER A 296 8.40 -23.06 -4.10
CA SER A 296 7.34 -22.04 -4.02
C SER A 296 7.03 -21.61 -2.58
N GLY A 297 7.03 -22.53 -1.61
CA GLY A 297 6.81 -22.20 -0.19
C GLY A 297 7.93 -21.33 0.38
N LYS A 298 9.18 -21.65 0.00
CA LYS A 298 10.35 -20.83 0.35
C LYS A 298 10.29 -19.43 -0.25
N GLU A 299 9.79 -19.28 -1.48
CA GLU A 299 9.66 -17.95 -2.12
C GLU A 299 8.70 -17.07 -1.30
N THR A 300 7.54 -17.63 -0.94
CA THR A 300 6.54 -16.93 -0.14
C THR A 300 7.10 -16.54 1.22
N LEU A 301 7.74 -17.46 1.95
CA LEU A 301 8.32 -17.17 3.26
C LEU A 301 9.41 -16.09 3.18
N ILE A 302 10.27 -16.14 2.18
CA ILE A 302 11.31 -15.12 1.98
C ILE A 302 10.68 -13.74 1.75
N LYS A 303 9.67 -13.65 0.87
CA LYS A 303 9.07 -12.37 0.49
C LYS A 303 8.16 -11.77 1.57
N ALA A 304 7.35 -12.61 2.21
CA ALA A 304 6.36 -12.18 3.19
C ALA A 304 6.95 -11.98 4.58
N VAL A 305 7.97 -12.76 4.96
CA VAL A 305 8.52 -12.77 6.32
C VAL A 305 9.95 -12.24 6.32
N LEU A 306 10.90 -12.94 5.72
CA LEU A 306 12.33 -12.63 5.88
C LEU A 306 12.72 -11.26 5.31
N GLN A 307 12.13 -10.86 4.18
CA GLN A 307 12.35 -9.54 3.58
C GLN A 307 11.51 -8.43 4.21
N ALA A 308 10.47 -8.78 4.98
CA ALA A 308 9.62 -7.82 5.67
C ALA A 308 10.21 -7.39 7.02
N ILE A 309 10.82 -8.31 7.77
CA ILE A 309 11.43 -8.06 9.10
C ILE A 309 12.30 -6.79 9.16
N PRO A 310 13.26 -6.56 8.24
CA PRO A 310 14.13 -5.38 8.34
C PRO A 310 13.44 -4.07 7.89
N SER A 311 12.20 -4.09 7.39
CA SER A 311 11.57 -2.94 6.72
C SER A 311 11.41 -1.72 7.61
N TYR A 312 11.12 -1.92 8.90
CA TYR A 312 11.01 -0.82 9.86
C TYR A 312 12.35 -0.11 10.04
N ALA A 313 13.42 -0.85 10.34
CA ALA A 313 14.76 -0.29 10.48
C ALA A 313 15.25 0.38 9.19
N MET A 314 15.02 -0.25 8.04
CA MET A 314 15.34 0.31 6.72
C MET A 314 14.56 1.58 6.37
N SER A 315 13.43 1.84 7.04
CA SER A 315 12.66 3.07 6.82
C SER A 315 13.25 4.29 7.51
N CYS A 316 14.08 4.09 8.54
CA CYS A 316 14.64 5.16 9.38
C CYS A 316 16.16 5.27 9.23
N PHE A 317 16.84 4.18 8.90
CA PHE A 317 18.28 4.07 8.96
C PHE A 317 18.85 3.40 7.71
N ARG A 318 20.00 3.89 7.25
CA ARG A 318 20.84 3.19 6.30
C ARG A 318 21.48 2.03 7.04
N ILE A 319 21.13 0.80 6.72
CA ILE A 319 21.76 -0.38 7.32
C ILE A 319 23.16 -0.54 6.70
N PRO A 320 24.19 -0.84 7.50
CA PRO A 320 25.52 -1.15 6.98
C PRO A 320 25.45 -2.21 5.88
N THR A 321 26.11 -1.95 4.75
CA THR A 321 26.08 -2.85 3.57
C THR A 321 26.57 -4.25 3.88
N ARG A 322 27.50 -4.39 4.85
CA ARG A 322 27.96 -5.68 5.37
C ARG A 322 26.82 -6.49 5.97
N ILE A 323 26.02 -5.90 6.85
CA ILE A 323 24.88 -6.55 7.50
C ILE A 323 23.83 -6.94 6.44
N CYS A 324 23.53 -6.04 5.48
CA CYS A 324 22.62 -6.38 4.38
C CYS A 324 23.10 -7.60 3.59
N ARG A 325 24.40 -7.70 3.28
CA ARG A 325 24.99 -8.85 2.58
C ARG A 325 24.97 -10.12 3.42
N GLU A 326 25.19 -10.01 4.73
CA GLU A 326 25.10 -11.14 5.66
C GLU A 326 23.66 -11.70 5.70
N ILE A 327 22.65 -10.83 5.80
CA ILE A 327 21.24 -11.23 5.73
C ILE A 327 20.89 -11.83 4.35
N GLU A 328 21.28 -11.18 3.26
CA GLU A 328 21.07 -11.69 1.90
C GLU A 328 21.73 -13.07 1.71
N SER A 329 22.92 -13.28 2.29
CA SER A 329 23.62 -14.57 2.30
C SER A 329 22.83 -15.64 3.07
N LEU A 330 22.26 -15.31 4.24
CA LEU A 330 21.41 -16.23 4.99
C LEU A 330 20.13 -16.59 4.21
N ILE A 331 19.48 -15.59 3.60
CA ILE A 331 18.30 -15.81 2.75
C ILE A 331 18.67 -16.68 1.55
N SER A 332 19.83 -16.45 0.93
CA SER A 332 20.32 -17.25 -0.19
C SER A 332 20.57 -18.71 0.21
N LYS A 333 21.22 -18.92 1.36
CA LYS A 333 21.46 -20.27 1.92
C LYS A 333 20.15 -20.99 2.27
N PHE A 334 19.13 -20.25 2.72
CA PHE A 334 17.80 -20.78 2.98
C PHE A 334 17.07 -21.15 1.68
N TRP A 335 17.12 -20.27 0.67
CA TRP A 335 16.51 -20.51 -0.64
C TRP A 335 17.06 -21.79 -1.31
N TRP A 336 18.39 -21.91 -1.37
CA TRP A 336 19.06 -23.04 -2.04
C TRP A 336 19.19 -24.29 -1.15
N GLY A 337 18.89 -24.19 0.16
CA GLY A 337 19.12 -25.27 1.13
C GLY A 337 17.85 -25.95 1.61
N SER A 338 17.89 -27.28 1.75
CA SER A 338 16.77 -28.06 2.31
C SER A 338 17.09 -28.73 3.67
N SER A 339 18.36 -28.68 4.12
CA SER A 339 18.84 -29.18 5.42
C SER A 339 20.03 -28.32 5.91
N PRO A 340 20.30 -28.21 7.22
CA PRO A 340 21.47 -27.50 7.76
C PRO A 340 22.82 -28.17 7.43
N GLU A 341 22.85 -29.49 7.27
CA GLU A 341 24.08 -30.30 7.38
C GLU A 341 24.88 -30.50 6.07
N THR A 342 24.30 -30.23 4.90
CA THR A 342 24.98 -30.47 3.61
C THR A 342 25.51 -29.18 2.97
N ARG A 343 26.72 -29.23 2.39
CA ARG A 343 27.31 -28.12 1.61
C ARG A 343 26.46 -27.89 0.36
N LYS A 344 26.03 -26.64 0.16
CA LYS A 344 24.87 -26.28 -0.69
C LYS A 344 25.30 -25.74 -2.05
N ILE A 345 24.57 -26.12 -3.09
CA ILE A 345 24.85 -25.66 -4.46
C ILE A 345 24.01 -24.41 -4.73
N HIS A 346 24.68 -23.26 -4.84
CA HIS A 346 24.07 -22.05 -5.37
C HIS A 346 24.07 -22.14 -6.90
N TRP A 347 22.93 -22.48 -7.49
CA TRP A 347 22.81 -22.67 -8.95
C TRP A 347 22.93 -21.37 -9.73
N LYS A 348 22.58 -20.24 -9.11
CA LYS A 348 22.68 -18.90 -9.67
C LYS A 348 23.19 -17.89 -8.66
N ASN A 349 23.84 -16.85 -9.18
CA ASN A 349 24.24 -15.68 -8.39
C ASN A 349 22.98 -15.02 -7.80
N TRP A 350 23.04 -14.70 -6.50
CA TRP A 350 21.94 -14.05 -5.78
C TRP A 350 21.45 -12.77 -6.46
N ARG A 351 22.35 -11.99 -7.08
CA ARG A 351 21.97 -10.79 -7.85
C ARG A 351 20.98 -11.10 -8.96
N MET A 352 21.18 -12.19 -9.71
CA MET A 352 20.28 -12.61 -10.79
C MET A 352 18.94 -13.08 -10.23
N VAL A 353 18.94 -13.75 -9.07
CA VAL A 353 17.70 -14.14 -8.39
C VAL A 353 16.90 -12.92 -7.90
N CYS A 354 17.58 -11.86 -7.48
CA CYS A 354 16.98 -10.60 -7.06
C CYS A 354 16.42 -9.75 -8.21
N GLN A 355 16.75 -10.06 -9.46
CA GLN A 355 16.20 -9.34 -10.60
C GLN A 355 14.68 -9.57 -10.71
N SER A 356 14.02 -8.67 -11.44
CA SER A 356 12.58 -8.77 -11.67
C SER A 356 12.23 -10.09 -12.36
N LYS A 357 11.04 -10.63 -12.04
CA LYS A 357 10.44 -11.76 -12.76
C LYS A 357 10.37 -11.50 -14.27
N PHE A 358 10.22 -10.24 -14.66
CA PHE A 358 10.15 -9.78 -16.05
C PHE A 358 11.49 -9.81 -16.80
N VAL A 359 12.62 -10.04 -16.14
CA VAL A 359 13.93 -10.18 -16.79
C VAL A 359 14.63 -11.49 -16.41
N GLY A 360 13.86 -12.48 -15.97
CA GLY A 360 14.38 -13.82 -15.65
C GLY A 360 14.91 -14.01 -14.24
N GLY A 361 14.69 -13.08 -13.32
CA GLY A 361 14.90 -13.29 -11.88
C GLY A 361 13.66 -13.85 -11.18
N LEU A 362 13.71 -13.98 -9.85
CA LEU A 362 12.56 -14.39 -9.02
C LEU A 362 11.89 -13.22 -8.29
N GLY A 363 12.45 -12.01 -8.40
CA GLY A 363 11.92 -10.81 -7.77
C GLY A 363 12.15 -10.76 -6.27
N PHE A 364 13.22 -11.38 -5.76
CA PHE A 364 13.68 -11.11 -4.40
C PHE A 364 14.27 -9.70 -4.31
N ARG A 365 14.02 -8.99 -3.21
CA ARG A 365 14.56 -7.63 -3.07
C ARG A 365 16.02 -7.65 -2.66
N SER A 366 16.83 -6.82 -3.31
CA SER A 366 18.12 -6.43 -2.73
C SER A 366 17.85 -5.50 -1.55
N LEU A 367 18.31 -5.89 -0.36
CA LEU A 367 18.09 -5.14 0.88
C LEU A 367 18.76 -3.77 0.83
N ILE A 368 19.90 -3.65 0.14
CA ILE A 368 20.61 -2.39 -0.02
C ILE A 368 19.77 -1.39 -0.83
N HIS A 369 19.30 -1.79 -2.01
CA HIS A 369 18.51 -0.91 -2.88
C HIS A 369 17.12 -0.64 -2.29
N PHE A 370 16.53 -1.65 -1.61
CA PHE A 370 15.25 -1.49 -0.92
C PHE A 370 15.37 -0.51 0.26
N ASN A 371 16.46 -0.55 1.02
CA ASN A 371 16.73 0.42 2.08
C ASN A 371 16.87 1.84 1.51
N GLN A 372 17.58 2.01 0.39
CA GLN A 372 17.70 3.34 -0.24
C GLN A 372 16.35 3.88 -0.69
N ALA A 373 15.51 3.05 -1.31
CA ALA A 373 14.17 3.43 -1.75
C ALA A 373 13.24 3.79 -0.57
N MET A 374 13.36 3.08 0.55
CA MET A 374 12.61 3.39 1.78
C MET A 374 13.05 4.73 2.39
N LEU A 375 14.34 5.04 2.39
CA LEU A 375 14.86 6.33 2.85
C LEU A 375 14.52 7.47 1.88
N ALA A 376 14.50 7.19 0.57
CA ALA A 376 14.02 8.13 -0.43
C ALA A 376 12.55 8.51 -0.21
N LYS A 377 11.71 7.60 0.29
CA LYS A 377 10.34 7.92 0.72
C LYS A 377 10.31 8.93 1.86
N GLN A 378 11.23 8.84 2.82
CA GLN A 378 11.32 9.82 3.90
C GLN A 378 11.79 11.18 3.38
N ALA A 379 12.77 11.21 2.48
CA ALA A 379 13.18 12.44 1.81
C ALA A 379 12.02 13.09 1.04
N TRP A 380 11.23 12.29 0.32
CA TRP A 380 10.04 12.76 -0.40
C TRP A 380 8.98 13.34 0.54
N ARG A 381 8.76 12.71 1.70
CA ARG A 381 7.86 13.23 2.74
C ARG A 381 8.34 14.59 3.27
N VAL A 382 9.64 14.74 3.47
CA VAL A 382 10.21 16.03 3.91
C VAL A 382 10.05 17.10 2.83
N PHE A 383 10.22 16.70 1.56
CA PHE A 383 10.08 17.57 0.40
C PHE A 383 8.63 18.04 0.18
N LYS A 384 7.65 17.13 0.12
CA LYS A 384 6.23 17.46 -0.18
C LYS A 384 5.40 17.92 1.01
N SER A 385 5.90 17.75 2.24
CA SER A 385 5.20 18.20 3.45
C SER A 385 6.12 19.09 4.28
N PRO A 386 6.47 20.30 3.80
CA PRO A 386 7.40 21.20 4.49
C PRO A 386 6.92 21.63 5.88
N ASP A 387 5.60 21.66 6.09
CA ASP A 387 4.98 22.04 7.37
C ASP A 387 4.86 20.88 8.36
N SER A 388 5.27 19.66 7.97
CA SER A 388 5.28 18.55 8.91
C SER A 388 6.33 18.79 9.99
N LEU A 389 6.05 18.37 11.23
CA LEU A 389 6.98 18.52 12.35
C LEU A 389 8.38 17.96 12.03
N LEU A 390 8.44 16.83 11.32
CA LEU A 390 9.70 16.24 10.87
C LEU A 390 10.48 17.18 9.96
N SER A 391 9.81 17.77 8.97
CA SER A 391 10.41 18.69 8.00
C SER A 391 10.90 19.98 8.66
N LEU A 392 10.09 20.56 9.55
CA LEU A 392 10.45 21.78 10.29
C LEU A 392 11.69 21.57 11.17
N VAL A 393 11.76 20.44 11.87
CA VAL A 393 12.92 20.09 12.73
C VAL A 393 14.18 19.85 11.90
N LEU A 394 14.08 19.11 10.81
CA LEU A 394 15.24 18.84 9.95
C LEU A 394 15.72 20.10 9.23
N LYS A 395 14.80 20.94 8.74
CA LYS A 395 15.11 22.23 8.11
C LYS A 395 15.83 23.14 9.08
N ALA A 396 15.28 23.38 10.27
CA ALA A 396 15.88 24.25 11.27
C ALA A 396 17.29 23.80 11.69
N ARG A 397 17.55 22.47 11.71
CA ARG A 397 18.84 21.93 12.16
C ARG A 397 19.90 21.83 11.06
N TYR A 398 19.53 21.41 9.86
CA TYR A 398 20.50 21.01 8.84
C TYR A 398 20.47 21.84 7.57
N PHE A 399 19.36 22.50 7.26
CA PHE A 399 19.20 23.30 6.04
C PHE A 399 18.29 24.51 6.27
N PRO A 400 18.61 25.41 7.22
CA PRO A 400 17.69 26.48 7.62
C PRO A 400 17.39 27.45 6.48
N ASN A 401 18.40 27.71 5.63
CA ASN A 401 18.35 28.70 4.56
C ASN A 401 18.30 28.07 3.16
N THR A 402 18.20 26.74 3.06
CA THR A 402 18.21 26.03 1.76
C THR A 402 17.04 25.05 1.67
N SER A 403 16.91 24.38 0.51
CA SER A 403 15.96 23.29 0.32
C SER A 403 16.53 21.95 0.82
N ILE A 404 15.65 20.96 1.04
CA ILE A 404 16.08 19.56 1.30
C ILE A 404 16.92 19.02 0.14
N LEU A 405 16.66 19.48 -1.09
CA LEU A 405 17.41 19.08 -2.26
C LEU A 405 18.86 19.53 -2.07
N ASP A 406 19.11 20.79 -1.73
CA ASP A 406 20.48 21.34 -1.70
C ASP A 406 21.19 21.14 -0.35
N ALA A 407 20.52 20.52 0.61
CA ALA A 407 21.03 20.33 1.96
C ALA A 407 22.35 19.52 2.01
N GLY A 408 23.37 20.05 2.68
CA GLY A 408 24.58 19.30 3.00
C GLY A 408 24.42 18.39 4.23
N PRO A 409 25.40 17.53 4.54
CA PRO A 409 25.47 16.85 5.83
C PRO A 409 25.59 17.84 7.00
N GLY A 410 26.29 18.96 6.83
CA GLY A 410 26.54 19.94 7.90
C GLY A 410 27.53 19.44 8.95
N HIS A 411 27.69 20.20 10.05
CA HIS A 411 28.56 19.83 11.18
C HIS A 411 27.86 18.81 12.10
N SER A 412 28.54 17.68 12.39
CA SER A 412 28.07 16.61 13.29
C SER A 412 26.69 16.03 12.96
N PRO A 413 26.48 15.47 11.76
CA PRO A 413 25.18 14.97 11.32
C PRO A 413 24.74 13.71 12.08
N SER A 414 23.46 13.66 12.47
CA SER A 414 22.87 12.43 13.02
C SER A 414 22.90 11.30 11.99
N TYR A 415 22.89 10.06 12.47
CA TYR A 415 22.88 8.89 11.59
C TYR A 415 21.62 8.85 10.71
N THR A 416 20.46 9.20 11.29
CA THR A 416 19.20 9.35 10.57
C THR A 416 19.30 10.39 9.46
N TRP A 417 19.94 11.54 9.72
CA TRP A 417 20.11 12.57 8.69
C TRP A 417 20.98 12.11 7.53
N ARG A 418 22.13 11.48 7.82
CA ARG A 418 22.98 10.85 6.79
C ARG A 418 22.22 9.78 5.97
N SER A 419 21.31 9.06 6.63
CA SER A 419 20.46 8.06 5.98
C SER A 419 19.44 8.70 5.04
N ILE A 420 18.78 9.77 5.47
CA ILE A 420 17.82 10.52 4.65
C ILE A 420 18.52 11.17 3.46
N LEU A 421 19.73 11.75 3.64
CA LEU A 421 20.52 12.30 2.53
C LEU A 421 20.84 11.26 1.46
N TRP A 422 21.23 10.04 1.87
CA TRP A 422 21.49 8.94 0.94
C TRP A 422 20.24 8.49 0.16
N GLY A 423 19.06 8.53 0.80
CA GLY A 423 17.77 8.31 0.12
C GLY A 423 17.38 9.48 -0.79
N ARG A 424 17.62 10.71 -0.36
CA ARG A 424 17.37 11.92 -1.14
C ARG A 424 18.17 11.92 -2.44
N ASP A 425 19.40 11.44 -2.45
CA ASP A 425 20.21 11.39 -3.67
C ASP A 425 19.56 10.49 -4.75
N LEU A 426 18.93 9.38 -4.33
CA LEU A 426 18.11 8.56 -5.22
C LEU A 426 16.83 9.28 -5.65
N MET A 427 16.17 9.97 -4.72
CA MET A 427 14.97 10.76 -5.03
C MET A 427 15.26 11.82 -6.09
N LYS A 428 16.37 12.57 -5.97
CA LYS A 428 16.77 13.59 -6.94
C LYS A 428 16.88 13.06 -8.37
N GLN A 429 17.36 11.83 -8.55
CA GLN A 429 17.51 11.21 -9.87
C GLN A 429 16.18 10.93 -10.58
N GLY A 430 15.06 10.88 -9.85
CA GLY A 430 13.73 10.64 -10.41
C GLY A 430 12.79 11.84 -10.39
N LEU A 431 13.26 13.01 -9.91
CA LEU A 431 12.50 14.26 -9.96
C LEU A 431 12.52 14.86 -11.37
N ILE A 432 11.37 15.38 -11.80
CA ILE A 432 11.20 16.15 -13.02
C ILE A 432 10.24 17.31 -12.76
N TRP A 433 10.44 18.45 -13.41
CA TRP A 433 9.52 19.59 -13.34
C TRP A 433 8.28 19.34 -14.20
N LYS A 434 7.11 19.59 -13.61
CA LYS A 434 5.82 19.73 -14.28
C LYS A 434 5.63 21.22 -14.63
N VAL A 435 5.44 21.52 -15.91
CA VAL A 435 5.35 22.90 -16.42
C VAL A 435 3.93 23.43 -16.16
N GLY A 436 3.85 24.46 -15.32
CA GLY A 436 2.65 25.27 -15.10
C GLY A 436 2.71 26.53 -15.96
N ASP A 437 3.08 27.65 -15.35
CA ASP A 437 3.31 28.94 -16.01
C ASP A 437 4.77 29.13 -16.50
N GLY A 438 5.67 28.20 -16.17
CA GLY A 438 7.07 28.21 -16.60
C GLY A 438 7.91 29.32 -15.98
N SER A 439 7.39 30.06 -15.01
CA SER A 439 8.06 31.23 -14.42
C SER A 439 9.23 30.86 -13.50
N THR A 440 9.23 29.64 -12.93
CA THR A 440 10.25 29.21 -11.96
C THR A 440 11.27 28.23 -12.55
N ILE A 441 10.99 27.68 -13.74
CA ILE A 441 11.83 26.65 -14.37
C ILE A 441 12.85 27.32 -15.29
N ARG A 442 14.14 27.11 -15.01
CA ARG A 442 15.22 27.55 -15.91
C ARG A 442 15.33 26.60 -17.09
N THR A 443 15.31 27.14 -18.30
CA THR A 443 15.20 26.35 -19.54
C THR A 443 16.29 25.30 -19.71
N ILE A 444 17.54 25.62 -19.32
CA ILE A 444 18.71 24.72 -19.49
C ILE A 444 19.04 23.94 -18.21
N GLU A 445 19.04 24.59 -17.05
CA GLU A 445 19.60 24.02 -15.82
C GLU A 445 18.67 22.99 -15.16
N ASP A 446 17.36 23.16 -15.32
CA ASP A 446 16.36 22.34 -14.67
C ASP A 446 15.88 21.18 -15.55
N HIS A 447 15.57 20.04 -14.95
CA HIS A 447 15.13 18.85 -15.69
C HIS A 447 13.61 18.83 -15.82
N TRP A 448 13.10 19.20 -16.99
CA TRP A 448 11.66 19.25 -17.31
C TRP A 448 11.28 18.38 -18.54
N LEU A 449 12.27 17.88 -19.29
CA LEU A 449 12.07 16.96 -20.41
C LEU A 449 12.18 15.48 -19.96
N PRO A 450 11.19 14.59 -20.23
CA PRO A 450 11.17 13.22 -19.73
C PRO A 450 12.31 12.29 -20.19
N HIS A 451 12.86 12.54 -21.38
CA HIS A 451 13.79 11.61 -22.05
C HIS A 451 15.10 12.25 -22.49
N SER A 452 15.26 13.55 -22.32
CA SER A 452 16.41 14.32 -22.79
C SER A 452 16.75 15.45 -21.81
N ARG A 453 17.88 16.14 -22.07
CA ARG A 453 18.25 17.38 -21.40
C ARG A 453 18.79 18.34 -22.43
N ILE A 454 18.30 19.58 -22.37
CA ILE A 454 18.84 20.69 -23.17
C ILE A 454 20.18 21.07 -22.54
N LYS A 455 21.23 21.19 -23.36
CA LYS A 455 22.57 21.56 -22.88
C LYS A 455 22.94 23.00 -23.19
N SER A 456 22.39 23.57 -24.26
CA SER A 456 22.65 24.92 -24.74
C SER A 456 21.55 25.36 -25.71
N TYR A 457 21.43 26.68 -25.93
CA TYR A 457 20.65 27.22 -27.03
C TYR A 457 21.41 27.08 -28.36
N SER A 458 20.68 27.00 -29.46
CA SER A 458 21.25 27.02 -30.82
C SER A 458 21.73 28.42 -31.24
N SER A 459 21.22 29.46 -30.58
CA SER A 459 21.50 30.88 -30.85
C SER A 459 21.83 31.64 -29.55
N LEU A 460 22.02 32.97 -29.62
CA LEU A 460 22.25 33.82 -28.44
C LEU A 460 21.15 33.58 -27.40
N PRO A 461 21.48 33.42 -26.11
CA PRO A 461 20.48 33.15 -25.08
C PRO A 461 19.46 34.30 -24.95
N PRO A 462 18.18 34.00 -24.68
CA PRO A 462 17.17 35.02 -24.41
C PRO A 462 17.50 35.80 -23.12
N SER A 463 16.98 37.03 -23.02
CA SER A 463 17.16 37.90 -21.84
C SER A 463 16.49 37.34 -20.58
N GLU A 464 15.38 36.61 -20.73
CA GLU A 464 14.80 35.76 -19.69
C GLU A 464 15.18 34.29 -19.98
N SER A 465 15.85 33.64 -19.02
CA SER A 465 16.28 32.25 -19.14
C SER A 465 15.26 31.23 -18.61
N THR A 466 14.02 31.66 -18.34
CA THR A 466 12.93 30.83 -17.81
C THR A 466 12.04 30.30 -18.92
N LEU A 467 11.31 29.22 -18.66
CA LEU A 467 10.42 28.63 -19.66
C LEU A 467 9.25 29.54 -20.05
N SER A 468 8.84 30.47 -19.18
CA SER A 468 7.80 31.46 -19.45
C SER A 468 8.03 32.25 -20.75
N PHE A 469 9.28 32.51 -21.14
CA PHE A 469 9.60 33.21 -22.38
C PHE A 469 9.07 32.48 -23.64
N PHE A 470 9.10 31.14 -23.61
CA PHE A 470 8.68 30.26 -24.71
C PHE A 470 7.19 29.90 -24.67
N LEU A 471 6.43 30.47 -23.73
CA LEU A 471 4.99 30.30 -23.64
C LEU A 471 4.26 31.49 -24.27
N SER A 472 3.14 31.20 -24.92
CA SER A 472 2.21 32.20 -25.42
C SER A 472 1.40 32.82 -24.27
N PRO A 473 0.78 34.00 -24.45
CA PRO A 473 -0.16 34.57 -23.48
C PRO A 473 -1.36 33.66 -23.18
N SER A 474 -1.65 32.66 -24.03
CA SER A 474 -2.70 31.66 -23.83
C SER A 474 -2.26 30.43 -23.03
N GLY A 475 -0.98 30.35 -22.62
CA GLY A 475 -0.44 29.22 -21.86
C GLY A 475 -0.12 27.98 -22.71
N ALA A 476 0.15 28.18 -24.00
CA ALA A 476 0.61 27.15 -24.94
C ALA A 476 2.08 27.39 -25.34
N TRP A 477 2.72 26.41 -25.96
CA TRP A 477 4.06 26.59 -26.54
C TRP A 477 4.02 27.61 -27.69
N ASP A 478 4.99 28.53 -27.73
CA ASP A 478 5.16 29.49 -28.83
C ASP A 478 6.13 28.91 -29.89
N PRO A 479 5.62 28.37 -31.01
CA PRO A 479 6.46 27.70 -32.01
C PRO A 479 7.46 28.66 -32.67
N ILE A 480 7.12 29.95 -32.82
CA ILE A 480 7.99 30.93 -33.46
C ILE A 480 9.24 31.13 -32.62
N LYS A 481 9.06 31.31 -31.30
CA LYS A 481 10.19 31.42 -30.38
C LYS A 481 10.96 30.10 -30.29
N LEU A 482 10.31 28.94 -30.26
CA LEU A 482 11.02 27.66 -30.18
C LEU A 482 11.97 27.44 -31.37
N HIS A 483 11.52 27.72 -32.60
CA HIS A 483 12.34 27.62 -33.81
C HIS A 483 13.53 28.58 -33.85
N GLN A 484 13.48 29.69 -33.10
CA GLN A 484 14.57 30.65 -33.04
C GLN A 484 15.75 30.20 -32.14
N PHE A 485 15.49 29.37 -31.13
CA PHE A 485 16.48 29.03 -30.09
C PHE A 485 16.81 27.53 -29.99
N PHE A 486 16.06 26.64 -30.64
CA PHE A 486 16.26 25.18 -30.60
C PHE A 486 16.29 24.56 -31.99
N ASP A 487 16.96 23.41 -32.12
CA ASP A 487 16.92 22.55 -33.31
C ASP A 487 15.61 21.75 -33.38
N GLU A 488 15.23 21.30 -34.58
CA GLU A 488 13.97 20.56 -34.78
C GLU A 488 13.82 19.33 -33.88
N GLN A 489 14.90 18.54 -33.65
CA GLN A 489 14.79 17.35 -32.79
C GLN A 489 14.51 17.71 -31.33
N THR A 490 15.09 18.81 -30.84
CA THR A 490 14.79 19.31 -29.49
C THR A 490 13.37 19.86 -29.40
N ILE A 491 12.92 20.61 -30.41
CA ILE A 491 11.55 21.17 -30.47
C ILE A 491 10.52 20.05 -30.39
N ASP A 492 10.75 18.94 -31.10
CA ASP A 492 9.91 17.75 -31.06
C ASP A 492 9.69 17.25 -29.63
N HIS A 493 10.78 17.14 -28.86
CA HIS A 493 10.71 16.72 -27.46
C HIS A 493 10.06 17.74 -26.54
N ILE A 494 10.18 19.04 -26.84
CA ILE A 494 9.54 20.11 -26.07
C ILE A 494 8.01 20.06 -26.27
N LEU A 495 7.56 19.87 -27.51
CA LEU A 495 6.13 19.83 -27.86
C LEU A 495 5.40 18.60 -27.29
N ASP A 496 6.13 17.56 -26.87
CA ASP A 496 5.60 16.39 -26.15
C ASP A 496 5.36 16.66 -24.66
N VAL A 497 5.86 17.78 -24.11
CA VAL A 497 5.66 18.13 -22.69
C VAL A 497 4.30 18.79 -22.50
N PRO A 498 3.39 18.17 -21.73
CA PRO A 498 2.09 18.75 -21.45
C PRO A 498 2.23 19.94 -20.48
N ILE A 499 1.59 21.07 -20.82
CA ILE A 499 1.53 22.28 -20.01
C ILE A 499 0.15 22.37 -19.33
N SER A 500 0.13 22.70 -18.03
CA SER A 500 -1.13 22.87 -17.27
C SER A 500 -1.87 24.19 -17.62
N GLY A 501 -1.15 25.24 -18.03
CA GLY A 501 -1.70 26.51 -18.51
C GLY A 501 -1.65 27.64 -17.49
N ASN A 502 -2.19 28.81 -17.87
CA ASN A 502 -2.13 30.03 -17.05
C ASN A 502 -2.87 29.88 -15.71
N GLY A 503 -2.20 30.22 -14.62
CA GLY A 503 -2.74 30.15 -13.24
C GLY A 503 -2.36 28.89 -12.46
N CYS A 504 -1.67 27.93 -13.09
CA CYS A 504 -1.06 26.79 -12.40
C CYS A 504 0.42 27.07 -12.11
N SER A 505 0.87 26.81 -10.87
CA SER A 505 2.28 26.94 -10.51
C SER A 505 3.09 25.71 -10.96
N ASP A 506 4.35 25.94 -11.32
CA ASP A 506 5.32 24.88 -11.58
C ASP A 506 5.52 24.00 -10.32
N ASP A 507 5.64 22.68 -10.51
CA ASP A 507 5.88 21.76 -9.38
C ASP A 507 6.82 20.61 -9.77
N LEU A 508 7.63 20.15 -8.81
CA LEU A 508 8.51 18.99 -8.97
C LEU A 508 7.76 17.69 -8.68
N ILE A 509 7.64 16.83 -9.69
CA ILE A 509 6.93 15.55 -9.60
C ILE A 509 7.87 14.35 -9.73
N TRP A 510 7.37 13.18 -9.38
CA TRP A 510 8.10 11.93 -9.54
C TRP A 510 7.87 11.31 -10.93
N SER A 511 8.88 11.34 -11.78
CA SER A 511 8.82 10.90 -13.19
C SER A 511 8.54 9.41 -13.39
N ARG A 512 8.84 8.56 -12.40
CA ARG A 512 8.74 7.09 -12.53
C ARG A 512 7.37 6.54 -12.19
N ASN A 513 6.35 7.39 -12.12
CA ASN A 513 4.95 7.04 -11.91
C ASN A 513 4.05 8.03 -12.65
N SER A 514 3.09 7.54 -13.44
CA SER A 514 2.18 8.39 -14.23
C SER A 514 1.33 9.35 -13.39
N SER A 515 1.10 9.02 -12.12
CA SER A 515 0.41 9.89 -11.16
C SER A 515 1.26 11.06 -10.63
N GLY A 516 2.56 11.10 -10.96
CA GLY A 516 3.52 12.06 -10.41
C GLY A 516 3.88 11.83 -8.94
N ILE A 517 3.33 10.78 -8.30
CA ILE A 517 3.51 10.48 -6.87
C ILE A 517 4.63 9.45 -6.68
N PHE A 518 5.53 9.74 -5.73
CA PHE A 518 6.60 8.83 -5.33
C PHE A 518 6.08 7.53 -4.70
N THR A 519 6.62 6.38 -5.14
CA THR A 519 6.39 5.08 -4.49
C THR A 519 7.70 4.35 -4.26
N VAL A 520 7.80 3.60 -3.15
CA VAL A 520 9.00 2.78 -2.86
C VAL A 520 9.27 1.79 -3.99
N LYS A 521 8.21 1.25 -4.60
CA LYS A 521 8.33 0.32 -5.73
C LYS A 521 9.03 0.97 -6.92
N SER A 522 8.58 2.13 -7.37
CA SER A 522 9.18 2.84 -8.52
C SER A 522 10.60 3.35 -8.21
N ALA A 523 10.86 3.81 -6.98
CA ALA A 523 12.18 4.21 -6.53
C ALA A 523 13.16 3.03 -6.42
N TYR A 524 12.69 1.86 -5.96
CA TYR A 524 13.49 0.64 -5.94
C TYR A 524 13.91 0.24 -7.36
N HIS A 525 12.99 0.30 -8.33
CA HIS A 525 13.33 0.05 -9.72
C HIS A 525 14.41 1.03 -10.20
N LEU A 526 14.26 2.34 -9.97
CA LEU A 526 15.30 3.32 -10.32
C LEU A 526 16.68 2.99 -9.69
N ALA A 527 16.70 2.58 -8.42
CA ALA A 527 17.93 2.20 -7.71
C ALA A 527 18.60 0.96 -8.30
N VAL A 528 17.83 0.01 -8.83
CA VAL A 528 18.35 -1.20 -9.48
C VAL A 528 18.77 -0.90 -10.93
N THR A 529 17.99 -0.09 -11.64
CA THR A 529 18.20 0.27 -13.06
C THR A 529 19.43 1.14 -13.28
N SER A 530 19.79 1.99 -12.32
CA SER A 530 20.94 2.91 -12.42
C SER A 530 22.31 2.22 -12.49
N ARG A 531 22.37 0.88 -12.51
CA ARG A 531 23.63 0.12 -12.58
C ARG A 531 23.68 -1.03 -13.58
N ASP A 532 22.56 -1.59 -14.06
CA ASP A 532 22.59 -2.82 -14.88
C ASP A 532 21.33 -3.03 -15.76
N ILE A 533 21.14 -2.32 -16.90
CA ILE A 533 20.19 -2.77 -17.94
C ILE A 533 20.83 -2.69 -19.35
N PRO A 534 20.72 -3.74 -20.19
CA PRO A 534 21.00 -3.68 -21.63
C PRO A 534 19.99 -2.80 -22.39
N SER A 535 20.29 -2.48 -23.65
CA SER A 535 19.50 -1.59 -24.53
C SER A 535 17.97 -1.87 -24.55
N SER A 536 17.17 -0.81 -24.70
CA SER A 536 15.70 -0.75 -24.53
C SER A 536 14.90 -1.78 -25.36
N SER A 537 15.35 -2.11 -26.57
CA SER A 537 14.68 -3.07 -27.44
C SER A 537 14.71 -4.51 -26.91
N SER A 538 15.83 -4.92 -26.30
CA SER A 538 16.00 -6.26 -25.73
C SER A 538 15.18 -6.47 -24.44
N PHE A 539 14.92 -5.40 -23.70
CA PHE A 539 14.19 -5.44 -22.43
C PHE A 539 12.70 -5.74 -22.63
N ASP A 540 12.06 -5.14 -23.65
CA ASP A 540 10.63 -5.35 -23.91
C ASP A 540 10.33 -6.76 -24.40
N GLN A 541 11.21 -7.34 -25.23
CA GLN A 541 11.08 -8.72 -25.67
C GLN A 541 11.24 -9.70 -24.50
N CYS A 542 12.26 -9.51 -23.66
CA CYS A 542 12.48 -10.31 -22.45
C CYS A 542 11.29 -10.19 -21.47
N LYS A 543 10.74 -8.99 -21.29
CA LYS A 543 9.57 -8.73 -20.44
C LYS A 543 8.32 -9.44 -20.93
N ARG A 544 8.03 -9.42 -22.24
CA ARG A 544 6.88 -10.13 -22.83
C ARG A 544 7.01 -11.64 -22.62
N PHE A 545 8.19 -12.20 -22.93
CA PHE A 545 8.50 -13.62 -22.76
C PHE A 545 8.26 -14.10 -21.32
N TRP A 546 8.89 -13.46 -20.33
CA TRP A 546 8.74 -13.89 -18.93
C TRP A 546 7.35 -13.64 -18.36
N SER A 547 6.67 -12.57 -18.78
CA SER A 547 5.30 -12.28 -18.31
C SER A 547 4.35 -13.44 -18.64
N LYS A 548 4.45 -14.00 -19.85
CA LYS A 548 3.63 -15.13 -20.32
C LYS A 548 3.77 -16.36 -19.44
N ILE A 549 5.01 -16.70 -19.04
CA ILE A 549 5.31 -17.82 -18.13
C ILE A 549 4.68 -17.58 -16.75
N TRP A 550 4.88 -16.39 -16.16
CA TRP A 550 4.39 -16.11 -14.80
C TRP A 550 2.86 -15.95 -14.73
N SER A 551 2.22 -15.49 -15.80
CA SER A 551 0.75 -15.34 -15.90
C SER A 551 0.00 -16.62 -16.28
N SER A 552 0.69 -17.70 -16.64
CA SER A 552 0.06 -18.98 -17.00
C SER A 552 -0.81 -19.56 -15.86
N SER A 553 -1.87 -20.29 -16.20
CA SER A 553 -2.82 -20.91 -15.25
C SER A 553 -2.33 -22.25 -14.68
N VAL A 554 -1.01 -22.39 -14.46
CA VAL A 554 -0.42 -23.63 -13.92
C VAL A 554 0.05 -23.46 -12.47
N PRO A 555 0.19 -24.54 -11.68
CA PRO A 555 0.69 -24.48 -10.32
C PRO A 555 2.06 -23.79 -10.22
N SER A 556 2.29 -23.05 -9.13
CA SER A 556 3.54 -22.30 -8.91
C SER A 556 4.80 -23.17 -9.00
N LYS A 557 4.75 -24.44 -8.55
CA LYS A 557 5.87 -25.38 -8.66
C LYS A 557 6.27 -25.69 -10.11
N VAL A 558 5.31 -25.70 -11.03
CA VAL A 558 5.53 -25.90 -12.48
C VAL A 558 6.24 -24.68 -13.06
N LYS A 559 5.75 -23.47 -12.76
CA LYS A 559 6.38 -22.21 -13.17
C LYS A 559 7.84 -22.11 -12.70
N HIS A 560 8.09 -22.49 -11.45
CA HIS A 560 9.44 -22.54 -10.88
C HIS A 560 10.34 -23.53 -11.61
N LEU A 561 9.84 -24.73 -11.97
CA LEU A 561 10.62 -25.67 -12.75
C LEU A 561 10.96 -25.09 -14.12
N VAL A 562 9.98 -24.56 -14.86
CA VAL A 562 10.19 -23.95 -16.19
C VAL A 562 11.24 -22.84 -16.10
N TRP A 563 11.16 -21.96 -15.08
CA TRP A 563 12.20 -20.96 -14.81
C TRP A 563 13.58 -21.60 -14.57
N ARG A 564 13.64 -22.73 -13.84
CA ARG A 564 14.91 -23.44 -13.62
C ARG A 564 15.48 -24.03 -14.91
N VAL A 565 14.64 -24.61 -15.77
CA VAL A 565 15.03 -25.15 -17.08
C VAL A 565 15.65 -24.04 -17.92
N LEU A 566 14.91 -22.93 -18.12
CA LEU A 566 15.33 -21.79 -18.93
C LEU A 566 16.57 -21.07 -18.37
N SER A 567 16.80 -21.18 -17.07
CA SER A 567 17.98 -20.61 -16.42
C SER A 567 19.15 -21.60 -16.32
N ASN A 568 19.08 -22.84 -16.82
CA ASN A 568 20.12 -23.86 -16.61
C ASN A 568 20.48 -24.06 -15.12
N SER A 569 19.46 -24.08 -14.25
CA SER A 569 19.59 -24.30 -12.79
C SER A 569 18.93 -25.59 -12.30
N VAL A 570 18.65 -26.50 -13.22
CA VAL A 570 18.13 -27.86 -12.96
C VAL A 570 19.32 -28.82 -12.77
N PRO A 571 19.26 -29.77 -11.81
CA PRO A 571 20.36 -30.68 -11.50
C PRO A 571 20.44 -31.86 -12.49
N VAL A 572 20.77 -31.57 -13.75
CA VAL A 572 21.10 -32.60 -14.75
C VAL A 572 22.52 -33.13 -14.56
N ALA A 573 22.80 -34.37 -14.95
CA ALA A 573 24.07 -35.04 -14.66
C ALA A 573 25.28 -34.27 -15.22
N SER A 574 25.19 -33.69 -16.42
CA SER A 574 26.26 -32.84 -16.97
C SER A 574 26.62 -31.67 -16.04
N LEU A 575 25.63 -30.92 -15.56
CA LEU A 575 25.84 -29.76 -14.68
C LEU A 575 26.34 -30.13 -13.28
N LEU A 576 26.00 -31.34 -12.81
CA LEU A 576 26.51 -31.91 -11.55
C LEU A 576 27.95 -32.40 -11.71
N PHE A 577 28.28 -33.01 -12.85
CA PHE A 577 29.62 -33.48 -13.19
C PHE A 577 30.61 -32.32 -13.33
N PHE A 578 30.24 -31.25 -14.07
CA PHE A 578 31.05 -30.02 -14.15
C PHE A 578 31.25 -29.32 -12.80
N ARG A 579 30.42 -29.64 -11.81
CA ARG A 579 30.55 -29.15 -10.42
C ARG A 579 31.23 -30.16 -9.49
N HIS A 580 31.77 -31.24 -10.03
CA HIS A 580 32.45 -32.33 -9.31
C HIS A 580 31.60 -32.99 -8.21
N ILE A 581 30.28 -33.06 -8.40
CA ILE A 581 29.34 -33.68 -7.44
C ILE A 581 29.15 -35.17 -7.73
N ILE A 582 29.14 -35.54 -9.01
CA ILE A 582 29.00 -36.92 -9.47
C ILE A 582 30.18 -37.26 -10.38
N SER A 583 30.50 -38.55 -10.47
CA SER A 583 31.66 -39.06 -11.22
C SER A 583 31.41 -39.26 -12.71
N SER A 584 30.14 -39.23 -13.16
CA SER A 584 29.77 -39.44 -14.56
C SER A 584 28.64 -38.53 -15.01
N PRO A 585 28.72 -37.91 -16.21
CA PRO A 585 27.65 -37.09 -16.78
C PRO A 585 26.58 -37.89 -17.54
N VAL A 586 26.66 -39.22 -17.56
CA VAL A 586 25.79 -40.09 -18.37
C VAL A 586 24.34 -40.04 -17.89
N CYS A 587 23.41 -40.08 -18.83
CA CYS A 587 21.99 -40.02 -18.59
C CYS A 587 21.48 -41.27 -17.86
N PRO A 588 20.71 -41.09 -16.77
CA PRO A 588 20.21 -42.17 -15.93
C PRO A 588 19.03 -42.93 -16.56
N LEU A 589 18.43 -42.39 -17.63
CA LEU A 589 17.29 -42.99 -18.30
C LEU A 589 17.70 -43.83 -19.52
N CYS A 590 18.69 -43.39 -20.29
CA CYS A 590 19.14 -44.09 -21.50
C CYS A 590 20.50 -44.76 -21.34
N HIS A 591 21.28 -44.39 -20.33
CA HIS A 591 22.64 -44.89 -20.05
C HIS A 591 23.63 -44.76 -21.22
N SER A 592 23.34 -43.94 -22.23
CA SER A 592 24.11 -43.88 -23.48
C SER A 592 24.76 -42.51 -23.75
N GLU A 593 24.05 -41.41 -23.50
CA GLU A 593 24.52 -40.04 -23.80
C GLU A 593 24.66 -39.20 -22.53
N TRP A 594 25.33 -38.05 -22.64
CA TRP A 594 25.44 -37.10 -21.53
C TRP A 594 24.10 -36.42 -21.26
N GLU A 595 23.72 -36.30 -19.98
CA GLU A 595 22.48 -35.63 -19.58
C GLU A 595 22.67 -34.11 -19.57
N THR A 596 22.55 -33.47 -20.73
CA THR A 596 22.32 -32.02 -20.83
C THR A 596 20.87 -31.67 -20.53
N VAL A 597 20.54 -30.38 -20.41
CA VAL A 597 19.15 -29.94 -20.23
C VAL A 597 18.32 -30.32 -21.46
N GLU A 598 18.85 -30.10 -22.65
CA GLU A 598 18.26 -30.50 -23.92
C GLU A 598 18.07 -32.02 -23.98
N HIS A 599 19.05 -32.81 -23.55
CA HIS A 599 18.91 -34.26 -23.52
C HIS A 599 17.83 -34.72 -22.52
N ALA A 600 17.76 -34.11 -21.34
CA ALA A 600 16.81 -34.47 -20.30
C ALA A 600 15.34 -34.19 -20.70
N PHE A 601 15.08 -33.19 -21.54
CA PHE A 601 13.72 -32.78 -21.92
C PHE A 601 13.32 -33.12 -23.37
N LEU A 602 14.29 -33.28 -24.28
CA LEU A 602 14.06 -33.48 -25.71
C LEU A 602 14.82 -34.71 -26.26
N GLY A 603 16.09 -34.90 -25.86
CA GLY A 603 16.99 -35.86 -26.52
C GLY A 603 16.89 -37.32 -26.06
N CYS A 604 16.50 -37.58 -24.82
CA CYS A 604 16.50 -38.93 -24.24
C CYS A 604 15.52 -39.89 -24.94
N VAL A 605 15.92 -41.15 -25.16
CA VAL A 605 15.11 -42.17 -25.85
C VAL A 605 13.75 -42.39 -25.16
N ASN A 606 13.71 -42.39 -23.83
CA ASN A 606 12.47 -42.54 -23.07
C ASN A 606 11.58 -41.29 -23.14
N VAL A 607 12.19 -40.10 -23.20
CA VAL A 607 11.47 -38.84 -23.37
C VAL A 607 10.91 -38.70 -24.78
N LYS A 608 11.67 -39.12 -25.81
CA LYS A 608 11.21 -39.26 -27.20
C LYS A 608 9.97 -40.15 -27.31
N LYS A 609 9.88 -41.23 -26.54
CA LYS A 609 8.68 -42.09 -26.50
C LYS A 609 7.48 -41.37 -25.91
N ALA A 610 7.66 -40.56 -24.86
CA ALA A 610 6.59 -39.74 -24.29
C ALA A 610 6.08 -38.68 -25.29
N TRP A 611 6.99 -37.99 -25.99
CA TRP A 611 6.62 -37.04 -27.05
C TRP A 611 5.91 -37.69 -28.24
N LYS A 612 6.26 -38.93 -28.61
CA LYS A 612 5.61 -39.67 -29.70
C LYS A 612 4.13 -39.98 -29.43
N HIS A 613 3.77 -40.16 -28.16
CA HIS A 613 2.41 -40.50 -27.76
C HIS A 613 1.62 -39.28 -27.27
N SER A 614 2.20 -38.08 -27.34
CA SER A 614 1.47 -36.85 -27.05
C SER A 614 0.86 -36.26 -28.33
N PRO A 615 -0.29 -35.57 -28.23
CA PRO A 615 -0.83 -34.73 -29.30
C PRO A 615 0.16 -33.68 -29.83
N LEU A 616 1.19 -33.34 -29.04
CA LEU A 616 2.25 -32.39 -29.39
C LEU A 616 3.38 -33.01 -30.23
N PHE A 617 3.24 -34.26 -30.69
CA PHE A 617 4.30 -34.96 -31.44
C PHE A 617 4.73 -34.22 -32.71
N GLN A 618 3.79 -33.66 -33.48
CA GLN A 618 4.11 -32.93 -34.72
C GLN A 618 4.96 -31.68 -34.42
N PHE A 619 4.54 -30.90 -33.42
CA PHE A 619 5.32 -29.76 -32.94
C PHE A 619 6.71 -30.18 -32.47
N TYR A 620 6.81 -31.26 -31.68
CA TYR A 620 8.09 -31.80 -31.22
C TYR A 620 8.98 -32.26 -32.38
N SER A 621 8.46 -33.04 -33.32
CA SER A 621 9.24 -33.64 -34.41
C SER A 621 9.91 -32.58 -35.28
N ASN A 622 9.20 -31.48 -35.54
CA ASN A 622 9.69 -30.36 -36.35
C ASN A 622 10.74 -29.51 -35.61
N ASN A 623 10.72 -29.48 -34.28
CA ASN A 623 11.49 -28.52 -33.48
C ASN A 623 12.47 -29.16 -32.47
N LYS A 624 12.60 -30.49 -32.43
CA LYS A 624 13.46 -31.23 -31.48
C LYS A 624 14.95 -30.87 -31.52
N GLY A 625 15.42 -30.22 -32.59
CA GLY A 625 16.81 -29.78 -32.76
C GLY A 625 17.12 -28.39 -32.18
N LEU A 626 16.10 -27.66 -31.72
CA LEU A 626 16.26 -26.33 -31.13
C LEU A 626 16.87 -26.41 -29.72
N SER A 627 17.43 -25.28 -29.28
CA SER A 627 17.78 -25.12 -27.86
C SER A 627 16.52 -25.21 -27.00
N ILE A 628 16.65 -25.62 -25.73
CA ILE A 628 15.48 -25.71 -24.84
C ILE A 628 14.80 -24.35 -24.64
N TYR A 629 15.55 -23.26 -24.75
CA TYR A 629 15.02 -21.90 -24.70
C TYR A 629 14.14 -21.61 -25.92
N ASP A 630 14.68 -21.81 -27.12
CA ASP A 630 13.97 -21.53 -28.38
C ASP A 630 12.77 -22.45 -28.55
N PHE A 631 12.88 -23.71 -28.12
CA PHE A 631 11.79 -24.68 -28.15
C PHE A 631 10.60 -24.23 -27.28
N ILE A 632 10.86 -23.77 -26.04
CA ILE A 632 9.81 -23.27 -25.14
C ILE A 632 9.26 -21.93 -25.63
N ALA A 633 10.11 -21.05 -26.17
CA ALA A 633 9.69 -19.77 -26.76
C ALA A 633 8.70 -20.00 -27.92
N LEU A 634 9.08 -20.88 -28.85
CA LEU A 634 8.24 -21.22 -30.00
C LEU A 634 6.95 -21.92 -29.59
N ALA A 635 7.00 -22.82 -28.60
CA ALA A 635 5.81 -23.46 -28.06
C ALA A 635 4.82 -22.44 -27.49
N MET A 636 5.31 -21.45 -26.74
CA MET A 636 4.45 -20.40 -26.21
C MET A 636 3.80 -19.59 -27.32
N ASP A 637 4.48 -19.32 -28.43
CA ASP A 637 3.97 -18.44 -29.49
C ASP A 637 3.03 -19.16 -30.47
N ILE A 638 3.16 -20.47 -30.63
CA ILE A 638 2.30 -21.28 -31.51
C ILE A 638 1.09 -21.85 -30.77
N LEU A 639 1.27 -22.32 -29.54
CA LEU A 639 0.19 -22.98 -28.79
C LEU A 639 -0.79 -21.96 -28.22
N ASP A 640 -2.06 -22.36 -28.16
CA ASP A 640 -3.08 -21.57 -27.48
C ASP A 640 -2.83 -21.58 -25.95
N LYS A 641 -3.62 -20.79 -25.21
CA LYS A 641 -3.41 -20.63 -23.77
C LYS A 641 -3.61 -21.93 -22.99
N SER A 642 -4.52 -22.79 -23.44
CA SER A 642 -4.85 -24.06 -22.76
C SER A 642 -3.79 -25.13 -23.02
N ASP A 643 -3.38 -25.32 -24.27
CA ASP A 643 -2.34 -26.27 -24.65
C ASP A 643 -0.97 -25.83 -24.11
N CYS A 644 -0.70 -24.52 -24.02
CA CYS A 644 0.51 -24.01 -23.38
C CYS A 644 0.58 -24.36 -21.88
N ALA A 645 -0.56 -24.39 -21.17
CA ALA A 645 -0.61 -24.78 -19.77
C ALA A 645 -0.35 -26.29 -19.59
N ILE A 646 -0.97 -27.12 -20.44
CA ILE A 646 -0.72 -28.57 -20.50
C ILE A 646 0.74 -28.85 -20.83
N PHE A 647 1.32 -28.13 -21.80
CA PHE A 647 2.72 -28.21 -22.17
C PHE A 647 3.66 -27.99 -20.98
N PHE A 648 3.42 -26.96 -20.16
CA PHE A 648 4.23 -26.73 -18.95
C PHE A 648 4.08 -27.84 -17.91
N CYS A 649 2.86 -28.34 -17.69
CA CYS A 649 2.61 -29.47 -16.81
C CYS A 649 3.32 -30.75 -17.33
N PHE A 650 3.35 -30.94 -18.65
CA PHE A 650 4.02 -32.06 -19.29
C PHE A 650 5.54 -31.99 -19.12
N ILE A 651 6.16 -30.83 -19.34
CA ILE A 651 7.59 -30.59 -19.02
C ILE A 651 7.88 -30.91 -17.55
N TRP A 652 6.98 -30.56 -16.63
CA TRP A 652 7.13 -30.89 -15.21
C TRP A 652 7.03 -32.38 -14.90
N LEU A 653 6.13 -33.11 -15.55
CA LEU A 653 6.02 -34.55 -15.39
C LEU A 653 7.22 -35.31 -16.01
N LEU A 654 7.77 -34.87 -17.14
CA LEU A 654 9.00 -35.43 -17.70
C LEU A 654 10.16 -35.34 -16.68
N TRP A 655 10.32 -34.18 -16.04
CA TRP A 655 11.33 -33.99 -15.00
C TRP A 655 11.09 -34.86 -13.76
N ASN A 656 9.84 -34.97 -13.32
CA ASN A 656 9.50 -35.80 -12.17
C ASN A 656 9.65 -37.29 -12.45
N HIS A 657 9.31 -37.75 -13.66
CA HIS A 657 9.50 -39.13 -14.08
C HIS A 657 10.98 -39.51 -13.99
N ARG A 658 11.86 -38.65 -14.50
CA ARG A 658 13.32 -38.79 -14.32
C ARG A 658 13.74 -38.83 -12.85
N ASN A 659 13.22 -37.94 -11.99
CA ASN A 659 13.59 -37.92 -10.57
C ASN A 659 13.05 -39.12 -9.77
N ASN A 660 11.88 -39.65 -10.15
CA ASN A 660 11.32 -40.84 -9.52
C ASN A 660 12.23 -42.06 -9.72
N LEU A 661 12.97 -42.13 -10.84
CA LEU A 661 13.99 -43.15 -11.08
C LEU A 661 15.16 -43.04 -10.08
N TYR A 662 15.65 -41.83 -9.79
CA TYR A 662 16.70 -41.63 -8.77
C TYR A 662 16.25 -41.94 -7.34
N HIS A 663 14.97 -41.78 -7.05
CA HIS A 663 14.40 -42.00 -5.72
C HIS A 663 13.77 -43.39 -5.57
N ASN A 664 14.08 -44.34 -6.47
CA ASN A 664 13.59 -45.73 -6.46
C ASN A 664 12.06 -45.84 -6.31
N LYS A 665 11.31 -44.96 -6.98
CA LYS A 665 9.83 -45.00 -7.00
C LYS A 665 9.33 -45.72 -8.27
N LYS A 666 8.14 -46.35 -8.19
CA LYS A 666 7.48 -46.96 -9.36
C LYS A 666 7.36 -45.95 -10.50
N LEU A 667 7.84 -46.32 -11.68
CA LEU A 667 7.78 -45.51 -12.89
C LEU A 667 6.54 -45.86 -13.70
N LEU A 668 5.80 -44.83 -14.11
CA LEU A 668 4.75 -44.98 -15.10
C LEU A 668 5.38 -45.18 -16.50
N PRO A 669 4.71 -45.92 -17.40
CA PRO A 669 5.14 -46.00 -18.78
C PRO A 669 5.21 -44.60 -19.44
N PRO A 670 6.24 -44.28 -20.24
CA PRO A 670 6.42 -42.95 -20.81
C PRO A 670 5.22 -42.42 -21.62
N TRP A 671 4.41 -43.28 -22.22
CA TRP A 671 3.25 -42.90 -23.02
C TRP A 671 2.05 -42.40 -22.19
N HIS A 672 1.98 -42.66 -20.87
CA HIS A 672 0.89 -42.13 -20.01
C HIS A 672 1.18 -40.73 -19.44
N LEU A 673 2.37 -40.17 -19.67
CA LEU A 673 2.80 -38.92 -19.04
C LEU A 673 2.02 -37.70 -19.53
N TYR A 674 1.55 -37.71 -20.78
CA TYR A 674 0.75 -36.61 -21.32
C TYR A 674 -0.64 -36.57 -20.71
N ASP A 675 -1.33 -37.71 -20.66
CA ASP A 675 -2.66 -37.81 -20.06
C ASP A 675 -2.63 -37.42 -18.59
N GLN A 676 -1.58 -37.83 -17.87
CA GLN A 676 -1.37 -37.40 -16.49
C GLN A 676 -1.15 -35.88 -16.36
N ALA A 677 -0.54 -35.22 -17.36
CA ALA A 677 -0.38 -33.76 -17.37
C ALA A 677 -1.73 -33.06 -17.48
N VAL A 678 -2.61 -33.58 -18.34
CA VAL A 678 -3.98 -33.10 -18.53
C VAL A 678 -4.79 -33.28 -17.26
N SER A 679 -4.83 -34.50 -16.70
CA SER A 679 -5.53 -34.78 -15.44
C SER A 679 -5.03 -33.89 -14.29
N TYR A 680 -3.71 -33.71 -14.18
CA TYR A 680 -3.11 -32.87 -13.15
C TYR A 680 -3.51 -31.39 -13.28
N LEU A 681 -3.63 -30.87 -14.51
CA LEU A 681 -4.09 -29.50 -14.75
C LEU A 681 -5.59 -29.36 -14.44
N LEU A 682 -6.41 -30.31 -14.87
CA LEU A 682 -7.86 -30.31 -14.59
C LEU A 682 -8.15 -30.37 -13.09
N GLU A 683 -7.45 -31.23 -12.34
CA GLU A 683 -7.54 -31.28 -10.88
C GLU A 683 -7.17 -29.95 -10.24
N TYR A 684 -6.11 -29.29 -10.74
CA TYR A 684 -5.69 -27.98 -10.27
C TYR A 684 -6.73 -26.90 -10.59
N GLU A 685 -7.28 -26.88 -11.80
CA GLU A 685 -8.31 -25.93 -12.20
C GLU A 685 -9.59 -26.12 -11.38
N HIS A 686 -10.04 -27.37 -11.20
CA HIS A 686 -11.16 -27.71 -10.32
C HIS A 686 -10.94 -27.27 -8.87
N ALA A 687 -9.74 -27.48 -8.32
CA ALA A 687 -9.40 -27.05 -6.96
C ALA A 687 -9.34 -25.51 -6.79
N ASN A 688 -9.18 -24.76 -7.89
CA ASN A 688 -9.18 -23.29 -7.90
C ASN A 688 -10.49 -22.70 -8.44
N LEU A 689 -11.47 -23.52 -8.81
CA LEU A 689 -12.82 -23.03 -9.04
C LEU A 689 -13.30 -22.40 -7.73
N PRO A 690 -13.79 -21.15 -7.75
CA PRO A 690 -14.30 -20.53 -6.56
C PRO A 690 -15.51 -21.34 -6.08
N GLY A 691 -15.33 -22.12 -5.00
CA GLY A 691 -16.46 -22.65 -4.25
C GLY A 691 -17.39 -21.49 -3.93
N PHE A 692 -18.66 -21.62 -4.34
CA PHE A 692 -19.79 -20.71 -4.13
C PHE A 692 -19.36 -19.34 -3.56
N LYS A 693 -18.98 -18.41 -4.44
CA LYS A 693 -19.03 -17.00 -4.06
C LYS A 693 -20.49 -16.77 -3.67
N PRO A 694 -20.83 -16.29 -2.45
CA PRO A 694 -22.13 -15.66 -2.30
C PRO A 694 -22.19 -14.62 -3.41
N GLU A 695 -23.29 -14.61 -4.16
CA GLU A 695 -23.57 -13.52 -5.06
C GLU A 695 -23.37 -12.25 -4.25
N ASN A 696 -22.26 -11.56 -4.49
CA ASN A 696 -22.24 -10.13 -4.30
C ASN A 696 -23.29 -9.68 -5.30
N VAL A 697 -24.52 -9.57 -4.79
CA VAL A 697 -25.48 -8.59 -5.20
C VAL A 697 -24.71 -7.29 -5.11
N ASN A 698 -23.96 -7.00 -6.18
CA ASN A 698 -23.73 -5.65 -6.57
C ASN A 698 -25.14 -5.10 -6.68
N PHE A 699 -25.55 -4.37 -5.65
CA PHE A 699 -26.44 -3.26 -5.88
C PHE A 699 -25.72 -2.41 -6.94
N ARG A 700 -25.97 -2.73 -8.21
CA ARG A 700 -26.10 -1.69 -9.20
C ARG A 700 -27.19 -0.81 -8.61
N CYS A 701 -26.77 0.25 -7.94
CA CYS A 701 -27.59 1.43 -7.91
C CYS A 701 -27.68 1.86 -9.37
N ILE A 702 -28.66 1.29 -10.08
CA ILE A 702 -29.31 1.95 -11.20
C ILE A 702 -30.08 3.09 -10.51
N GLY A 703 -29.34 4.10 -10.09
CA GLY A 703 -29.83 5.45 -10.21
C GLY A 703 -29.79 5.76 -11.69
N GLN A 704 -30.74 5.19 -12.45
CA GLN A 704 -31.36 5.98 -13.49
C GLN A 704 -31.90 7.19 -12.74
N VAL A 705 -31.09 8.25 -12.69
CA VAL A 705 -31.66 9.58 -12.72
C VAL A 705 -32.46 9.55 -14.01
N GLN A 706 -33.77 9.33 -13.89
CA GLN A 706 -34.70 9.89 -14.85
C GLN A 706 -34.21 11.32 -15.04
N LEU A 707 -33.73 11.63 -16.24
CA LEU A 707 -33.66 13.00 -16.73
C LEU A 707 -35.08 13.54 -16.55
N SER A 708 -35.38 14.09 -15.38
CA SER A 708 -36.42 15.09 -15.26
C SER A 708 -36.00 16.16 -16.24
N GLN A 709 -36.90 16.51 -17.15
CA GLN A 709 -36.74 17.63 -18.06
C GLN A 709 -36.24 18.83 -17.26
N GLN A 710 -34.94 19.09 -17.31
CA GLN A 710 -34.34 20.31 -16.79
C GLN A 710 -34.33 21.26 -17.97
N GLU A 711 -35.20 22.26 -17.92
CA GLU A 711 -35.22 23.40 -18.85
C GLU A 711 -33.87 24.13 -18.77
N GLY A 712 -33.28 24.46 -19.93
CA GLY A 712 -31.97 25.11 -20.04
C GLY A 712 -31.14 24.71 -21.27
N TRP A 713 -30.26 25.60 -21.73
CA TRP A 713 -29.36 25.30 -22.87
C TRP A 713 -28.25 24.33 -22.45
N ARG A 714 -27.77 23.54 -23.41
CA ARG A 714 -26.74 22.52 -23.23
C ARG A 714 -25.48 22.92 -23.98
N VAL A 715 -24.31 22.60 -23.43
CA VAL A 715 -23.02 22.71 -24.12
C VAL A 715 -22.36 21.34 -24.21
N SER A 716 -22.01 20.91 -25.41
CA SER A 716 -21.33 19.65 -25.69
C SER A 716 -19.86 19.91 -26.05
N THR A 717 -18.96 19.06 -25.54
CA THR A 717 -17.50 19.24 -25.68
C THR A 717 -16.83 17.95 -26.11
N ASP A 718 -15.78 18.06 -26.93
CA ASP A 718 -14.90 16.95 -27.32
C ASP A 718 -13.51 17.49 -27.71
N ALA A 719 -12.50 16.62 -27.75
CA ALA A 719 -11.14 16.94 -28.15
C ALA A 719 -10.59 16.02 -29.25
N GLY A 720 -9.97 16.62 -30.28
CA GLY A 720 -9.24 15.93 -31.33
C GLY A 720 -7.75 15.92 -31.02
N VAL A 721 -7.06 14.79 -31.25
CA VAL A 721 -5.60 14.72 -31.13
C VAL A 721 -5.02 14.05 -32.38
N SER A 722 -4.11 14.73 -33.06
CA SER A 722 -3.30 14.18 -34.15
C SER A 722 -1.84 14.10 -33.72
N ASN A 723 -1.34 12.87 -33.52
CA ASN A 723 0.08 12.66 -33.21
C ASN A 723 0.98 12.82 -34.43
N SER A 724 0.46 12.60 -35.65
CA SER A 724 1.21 12.79 -36.90
C SER A 724 1.44 14.28 -37.17
N ASP A 725 0.41 15.11 -36.95
CA ASP A 725 0.46 16.54 -37.22
C ASP A 725 0.83 17.37 -35.98
N ARG A 726 0.97 16.70 -34.82
CA ARG A 726 1.26 17.27 -33.48
C ARG A 726 0.41 18.48 -33.14
N LYS A 727 -0.86 18.38 -33.51
CA LYS A 727 -1.93 19.33 -33.19
C LYS A 727 -2.98 18.61 -32.35
N HIS A 728 -3.59 19.35 -31.44
CA HIS A 728 -4.85 18.97 -30.83
C HIS A 728 -5.84 20.11 -30.98
N SER A 729 -7.11 19.80 -30.91
CA SER A 729 -8.19 20.75 -31.15
C SER A 729 -9.31 20.52 -30.16
N LEU A 730 -9.95 21.60 -29.75
CA LEU A 730 -11.07 21.58 -28.82
C LEU A 730 -12.34 21.95 -29.58
N GLY A 731 -13.37 21.10 -29.51
CA GLY A 731 -14.67 21.35 -30.11
C GLY A 731 -15.72 21.62 -29.04
N VAL A 732 -16.44 22.73 -29.15
CA VAL A 732 -17.51 23.13 -28.23
C VAL A 732 -18.74 23.55 -29.04
N VAL A 733 -19.91 23.01 -28.70
CA VAL A 733 -21.19 23.29 -29.39
C VAL A 733 -22.28 23.56 -28.37
N VAL A 734 -23.04 24.64 -28.54
CA VAL A 734 -24.16 25.03 -27.68
C VAL A 734 -25.48 24.76 -28.40
N THR A 735 -26.38 24.03 -27.74
CA THR A 735 -27.72 23.71 -28.24
C THR A 735 -28.80 24.18 -27.27
N ASP A 736 -29.98 24.48 -27.79
CA ASP A 736 -31.15 24.76 -26.96
C ASP A 736 -31.90 23.48 -26.53
N GLU A 737 -33.07 23.67 -25.92
CA GLU A 737 -33.93 22.58 -25.44
C GLU A 737 -34.50 21.71 -26.57
N LYS A 738 -34.52 22.22 -27.81
CA LYS A 738 -34.97 21.50 -29.00
C LYS A 738 -33.81 20.85 -29.78
N ASP A 739 -32.60 20.87 -29.23
CA ASP A 739 -31.35 20.46 -29.88
C ASP A 739 -30.97 21.33 -31.10
N ASP A 740 -31.52 22.55 -31.20
CA ASP A 740 -31.10 23.50 -32.23
C ASP A 740 -29.77 24.15 -31.84
N ILE A 741 -28.79 24.14 -32.75
CA ILE A 741 -27.48 24.74 -32.54
C ILE A 741 -27.61 26.27 -32.47
N LYS A 742 -27.11 26.86 -31.38
CA LYS A 742 -27.12 28.31 -31.15
C LYS A 742 -25.75 28.95 -31.30
N ALA A 743 -24.69 28.24 -30.97
CA ALA A 743 -23.33 28.72 -31.13
C ALA A 743 -22.33 27.55 -31.16
N GLY A 744 -21.13 27.80 -31.64
CA GLY A 744 -20.03 26.89 -31.45
C GLY A 744 -18.66 27.56 -31.54
N LEU A 745 -17.67 26.81 -31.07
CA LEU A 745 -16.30 27.24 -30.88
C LEU A 745 -15.37 26.07 -31.21
N ILE A 746 -14.37 26.34 -32.06
CA ILE A 746 -13.28 25.42 -32.38
C ILE A 746 -11.97 26.13 -32.07
N ILE A 747 -11.12 25.51 -31.25
CA ILE A 747 -9.81 26.04 -30.88
C ILE A 747 -8.73 25.05 -31.34
N PRO A 748 -7.96 25.33 -32.41
CA PRO A 748 -6.77 24.57 -32.74
C PRO A 748 -5.61 24.95 -31.82
N ILE A 749 -4.86 23.95 -31.34
CA ILE A 749 -3.73 24.13 -30.43
C ILE A 749 -2.53 23.31 -30.94
N VAL A 750 -1.38 23.97 -31.07
CA VAL A 750 -0.11 23.32 -31.42
C VAL A 750 0.46 22.60 -30.20
N GLY A 751 0.88 21.35 -30.38
CA GLY A 751 1.47 20.50 -29.35
C GLY A 751 0.77 19.14 -29.22
N SER A 752 1.54 18.11 -28.85
CA SER A 752 0.98 16.78 -28.57
C SER A 752 0.63 16.67 -27.09
N VAL A 753 -0.57 16.20 -26.80
CA VAL A 753 -1.00 15.93 -25.43
C VAL A 753 -1.68 14.57 -25.37
N PRO A 754 -1.59 13.86 -24.22
CA PRO A 754 -2.39 12.67 -24.00
C PRO A 754 -3.88 12.99 -24.21
N PRO A 755 -4.68 12.08 -24.80
CA PRO A 755 -6.11 12.34 -25.06
C PRO A 755 -6.85 12.87 -23.82
N GLU A 756 -6.58 12.28 -22.66
CA GLU A 756 -7.20 12.71 -21.40
C GLU A 756 -6.86 14.16 -20.98
N VAL A 757 -5.70 14.69 -21.37
CA VAL A 757 -5.35 16.11 -21.15
C VAL A 757 -6.12 17.00 -22.13
N ALA A 758 -6.26 16.58 -23.39
CA ALA A 758 -7.01 17.32 -24.41
C ALA A 758 -8.50 17.43 -24.01
N GLU A 759 -9.10 16.34 -23.54
CA GLU A 759 -10.47 16.31 -23.03
C GLU A 759 -10.68 17.28 -21.87
N ALA A 760 -9.76 17.28 -20.90
CA ALA A 760 -9.83 18.21 -19.77
C ALA A 760 -9.72 19.68 -20.23
N LYS A 761 -8.89 19.98 -21.24
CA LYS A 761 -8.79 21.32 -21.83
C LYS A 761 -10.08 21.72 -22.56
N ALA A 762 -10.73 20.80 -23.27
CA ALA A 762 -12.00 21.06 -23.97
C ALA A 762 -13.11 21.45 -22.98
N VAL A 763 -13.23 20.72 -21.87
CA VAL A 763 -14.18 21.04 -20.79
C VAL A 763 -13.89 22.41 -20.19
N LEU A 764 -12.62 22.71 -19.88
CA LEU A 764 -12.24 23.99 -19.30
C LEU A 764 -12.54 25.16 -20.25
N ALA A 765 -12.17 25.03 -21.53
CA ALA A 765 -12.42 26.05 -22.54
C ALA A 765 -13.92 26.34 -22.72
N ALA A 766 -14.77 25.31 -22.70
CA ALA A 766 -16.21 25.47 -22.78
C ALA A 766 -16.78 26.26 -21.59
N ILE A 767 -16.34 25.96 -20.36
CA ILE A 767 -16.80 26.69 -19.17
C ILE A 767 -16.36 28.15 -19.25
N SER A 768 -15.09 28.41 -19.57
CA SER A 768 -14.57 29.77 -19.72
C SER A 768 -15.32 30.57 -20.78
N TRP A 769 -15.64 29.94 -21.92
CA TRP A 769 -16.36 30.58 -23.00
C TRP A 769 -17.82 30.91 -22.64
N VAL A 770 -18.54 29.96 -22.02
CA VAL A 770 -19.92 30.18 -21.54
C VAL A 770 -19.97 31.31 -20.52
N GLN A 771 -18.98 31.38 -19.61
CA GLN A 771 -18.87 32.45 -18.62
C GLN A 771 -18.59 33.82 -19.25
N ALA A 772 -17.65 33.88 -20.20
CA ALA A 772 -17.29 35.12 -20.89
C ALA A 772 -18.45 35.68 -21.72
N THR A 773 -19.23 34.81 -22.35
CA THR A 773 -20.35 35.17 -23.24
C THR A 773 -21.70 35.29 -22.52
N LYS A 774 -21.78 34.88 -21.25
CA LYS A 774 -23.00 34.89 -20.41
C LYS A 774 -24.17 34.12 -21.04
N LEU A 775 -23.89 32.99 -21.69
CA LEU A 775 -24.91 32.13 -22.27
C LEU A 775 -25.72 31.41 -21.17
N PRO A 776 -27.05 31.24 -21.32
CA PRO A 776 -27.92 30.62 -20.33
C PRO A 776 -27.82 29.08 -20.36
N VAL A 777 -26.61 28.55 -20.14
CA VAL A 777 -26.30 27.12 -20.19
C VAL A 777 -26.32 26.53 -18.78
N ASN A 778 -27.05 25.44 -18.61
CA ASN A 778 -27.23 24.77 -17.32
C ASN A 778 -26.56 23.39 -17.29
N ILE A 779 -26.25 22.80 -18.45
CA ILE A 779 -25.70 21.45 -18.57
C ILE A 779 -24.50 21.44 -19.52
N LEU A 780 -23.36 20.92 -19.06
CA LEU A 780 -22.19 20.61 -19.88
C LEU A 780 -22.08 19.10 -20.08
N GLN A 781 -21.88 18.67 -21.32
CA GLN A 781 -21.85 17.28 -21.75
C GLN A 781 -20.47 16.92 -22.33
N THR A 782 -19.93 15.78 -21.90
CA THR A 782 -18.70 15.18 -22.43
C THR A 782 -18.84 13.66 -22.46
N ASP A 783 -18.21 12.99 -23.42
CA ASP A 783 -18.10 11.53 -23.50
C ASP A 783 -16.91 10.96 -22.71
N CYS A 784 -16.07 11.83 -22.13
CA CYS A 784 -14.94 11.43 -21.32
C CYS A 784 -15.34 11.17 -19.86
N LYS A 785 -15.80 9.94 -19.58
CA LYS A 785 -16.18 9.52 -18.22
C LYS A 785 -15.05 9.70 -17.19
N SER A 786 -13.79 9.51 -17.58
CA SER A 786 -12.66 9.60 -16.64
C SER A 786 -12.47 11.02 -16.07
N ILE A 787 -12.77 12.06 -16.86
CA ILE A 787 -12.71 13.46 -16.40
C ILE A 787 -13.86 13.75 -15.43
N ILE A 788 -15.06 13.28 -15.73
CA ILE A 788 -16.22 13.38 -14.85
C ILE A 788 -15.94 12.70 -13.51
N ASP A 789 -15.49 11.45 -13.55
CA ASP A 789 -15.12 10.70 -12.36
C ASP A 789 -14.04 11.45 -11.56
N LYS A 790 -13.06 12.11 -12.20
CA LYS A 790 -12.03 12.91 -11.52
C LYS A 790 -12.54 14.25 -10.98
N VAL A 791 -13.46 14.93 -11.66
CA VAL A 791 -14.09 16.17 -11.19
C VAL A 791 -14.92 15.89 -9.94
N TYR A 792 -15.60 14.75 -9.86
CA TYR A 792 -16.42 14.38 -8.70
C TYR A 792 -15.67 13.58 -7.61
N ASN A 793 -14.53 12.94 -7.91
CA ASN A 793 -13.72 12.22 -6.90
C ASN A 793 -12.67 13.09 -6.19
N THR A 794 -12.54 12.91 -4.88
CA THR A 794 -11.60 13.68 -4.03
C THR A 794 -10.15 13.17 -4.02
N ASN A 795 -9.79 12.19 -4.87
CA ASN A 795 -8.44 11.63 -4.90
C ASN A 795 -7.42 12.65 -5.44
N CYS A 796 -6.41 12.94 -4.63
CA CYS A 796 -5.34 13.89 -4.98
C CYS A 796 -4.28 13.21 -5.85
N HIS A 797 -4.29 13.48 -7.15
CA HIS A 797 -3.19 13.14 -8.06
C HIS A 797 -2.31 14.38 -8.30
N ASN A 798 -1.03 14.20 -8.63
CA ASN A 798 -0.16 15.32 -9.00
C ASN A 798 0.29 15.18 -10.45
N SER A 799 -0.67 15.36 -11.36
CA SER A 799 -0.52 15.29 -12.82
C SER A 799 -1.15 16.51 -13.48
N VAL A 800 -0.78 16.79 -14.73
CA VAL A 800 -1.35 17.89 -15.53
C VAL A 800 -2.88 17.80 -15.63
N VAL A 801 -3.43 16.60 -15.79
CA VAL A 801 -4.89 16.37 -15.79
C VAL A 801 -5.53 16.82 -14.47
N ASN A 802 -4.86 16.60 -13.33
CA ASN A 802 -5.40 17.01 -12.03
C ASN A 802 -5.40 18.53 -11.86
N ASP A 803 -4.39 19.24 -12.38
CA ASP A 803 -4.36 20.70 -12.37
C ASP A 803 -5.53 21.27 -13.19
N LEU A 804 -5.75 20.73 -14.38
CA LEU A 804 -6.89 21.10 -15.24
C LEU A 804 -8.23 20.80 -14.56
N VAL A 805 -8.37 19.65 -13.89
CA VAL A 805 -9.57 19.30 -13.10
C VAL A 805 -9.78 20.28 -11.94
N MET A 806 -8.71 20.75 -11.29
CA MET A 806 -8.82 21.79 -10.25
C MET A 806 -9.24 23.13 -10.85
N CYS A 807 -8.73 23.51 -12.02
CA CYS A 807 -9.22 24.69 -12.75
C CYS A 807 -10.71 24.55 -13.11
N ILE A 808 -11.14 23.40 -13.62
CA ILE A 808 -12.56 23.12 -13.91
C ILE A 808 -13.40 23.29 -12.64
N ARG A 809 -13.00 22.69 -11.51
CA ARG A 809 -13.69 22.83 -10.22
C ARG A 809 -13.79 24.28 -9.78
N ASN A 810 -12.69 25.03 -9.86
CA ASN A 810 -12.67 26.44 -9.50
C ASN A 810 -13.59 27.26 -10.41
N SER A 811 -13.59 27.00 -11.72
CA SER A 811 -14.49 27.67 -12.67
C SER A 811 -15.97 27.33 -12.39
N LEU A 812 -16.29 26.10 -12.02
CA LEU A 812 -17.66 25.70 -11.63
C LEU A 812 -18.16 26.44 -10.38
N LEU A 813 -17.29 26.83 -9.45
CA LEU A 813 -17.70 27.63 -8.27
C LEU A 813 -18.30 28.99 -8.67
N PHE A 814 -17.93 29.53 -9.84
CA PHE A 814 -18.48 30.77 -10.38
C PHE A 814 -19.74 30.55 -11.23
N SER A 815 -20.21 29.31 -11.38
CA SER A 815 -21.40 28.95 -12.15
C SER A 815 -22.21 27.86 -11.43
N PRO A 816 -22.89 28.20 -10.32
CA PRO A 816 -23.52 27.21 -9.43
C PRO A 816 -24.65 26.39 -10.08
N ASN A 817 -25.21 26.88 -11.18
CA ASN A 817 -26.28 26.22 -11.92
C ASN A 817 -25.78 25.30 -13.05
N LEU A 818 -24.45 25.26 -13.31
CA LEU A 818 -23.86 24.46 -14.39
C LEU A 818 -23.47 23.07 -13.90
N VAL A 819 -24.07 22.02 -14.46
CA VAL A 819 -23.80 20.62 -14.11
C VAL A 819 -23.05 19.92 -15.24
N ILE A 820 -21.98 19.17 -14.90
CA ILE A 820 -21.23 18.35 -15.88
C ILE A 820 -21.79 16.93 -15.89
N THR A 821 -22.14 16.43 -17.07
CA THR A 821 -22.76 15.11 -17.25
C THR A 821 -22.09 14.29 -18.35
N HIS A 822 -22.11 12.96 -18.17
CA HIS A 822 -21.56 12.02 -19.15
C HIS A 822 -22.59 11.69 -20.21
N VAL A 823 -22.20 11.77 -21.48
CA VAL A 823 -23.01 11.31 -22.61
C VAL A 823 -22.27 10.22 -23.40
N PRO A 824 -22.94 9.15 -23.85
CA PRO A 824 -22.34 8.22 -24.80
C PRO A 824 -21.84 8.95 -26.05
N ARG A 825 -20.69 8.52 -26.59
CA ARG A 825 -20.07 9.11 -27.79
C ARG A 825 -21.01 9.20 -28.99
N GLU A 826 -21.98 8.29 -29.10
CA GLU A 826 -23.00 8.31 -30.16
C GLU A 826 -23.92 9.54 -30.12
N LEU A 827 -24.07 10.16 -28.95
CA LEU A 827 -24.88 11.36 -28.73
C LEU A 827 -24.04 12.65 -28.78
N ASN A 828 -22.71 12.56 -28.82
CA ASN A 828 -21.78 13.70 -28.84
C ASN A 828 -21.15 13.94 -30.23
N LYS A 829 -21.84 13.56 -31.32
CA LYS A 829 -21.27 13.55 -32.68
C LYS A 829 -20.88 14.94 -33.18
N THR A 830 -21.68 15.96 -32.89
CA THR A 830 -21.46 17.31 -33.41
C THR A 830 -20.18 17.92 -32.82
N ALA A 831 -19.97 17.82 -31.51
CA ALA A 831 -18.73 18.26 -30.89
C ALA A 831 -17.52 17.45 -31.38
N HIS A 832 -17.68 16.13 -31.60
CA HIS A 832 -16.65 15.27 -32.17
C HIS A 832 -16.21 15.69 -33.57
N VAL A 833 -17.17 16.03 -34.43
CA VAL A 833 -16.89 16.52 -35.79
C VAL A 833 -16.19 17.88 -35.72
N CYS A 834 -16.69 18.82 -34.90
CA CYS A 834 -16.04 20.12 -34.67
C CYS A 834 -14.58 19.96 -34.21
N ALA A 835 -14.34 19.06 -33.26
CA ALA A 835 -12.99 18.76 -32.78
C ALA A 835 -12.11 18.20 -33.90
N ARG A 836 -12.58 17.21 -34.67
CA ARG A 836 -11.81 16.66 -35.82
C ARG A 836 -11.50 17.71 -36.88
N VAL A 837 -12.47 18.54 -37.25
CA VAL A 837 -12.30 19.63 -38.23
C VAL A 837 -11.24 20.62 -37.76
N GLY A 838 -11.23 20.93 -36.46
CA GLY A 838 -10.24 21.81 -35.85
C GLY A 838 -8.78 21.36 -36.00
N LEU A 839 -8.50 20.07 -36.24
CA LEU A 839 -7.14 19.60 -36.49
C LEU A 839 -6.54 20.17 -37.79
N GLY A 840 -7.40 20.51 -38.76
CA GLY A 840 -7.01 21.10 -40.04
C GLY A 840 -7.04 22.63 -40.08
N LEU A 841 -7.38 23.30 -38.99
CA LEU A 841 -7.43 24.76 -38.90
C LEU A 841 -6.16 25.33 -38.27
N ASP A 842 -5.84 26.57 -38.63
CA ASP A 842 -4.71 27.32 -38.05
C ASP A 842 -5.15 28.40 -37.05
N ASN A 843 -6.40 28.86 -37.14
CA ASN A 843 -6.97 29.89 -36.27
C ASN A 843 -8.25 29.40 -35.58
N GLU A 844 -8.56 30.01 -34.43
CA GLU A 844 -9.82 29.77 -33.73
C GLU A 844 -11.03 30.16 -34.61
N CYS A 845 -12.12 29.41 -34.48
CA CYS A 845 -13.35 29.65 -35.21
C CYS A 845 -14.52 29.73 -34.22
N ILE A 846 -15.28 30.82 -34.30
CA ILE A 846 -16.46 31.09 -33.47
C ILE A 846 -17.63 31.38 -34.41
N TRP A 847 -18.77 30.76 -34.17
CA TRP A 847 -19.99 31.04 -34.93
C TRP A 847 -21.20 31.12 -34.01
N ASN A 848 -22.16 31.95 -34.42
CA ASN A 848 -23.46 32.12 -33.78
C ASN A 848 -24.54 31.70 -34.78
N GLY A 849 -25.38 30.73 -34.42
CA GLY A 849 -26.40 30.14 -35.28
C GLY A 849 -26.02 28.77 -35.82
N SER A 850 -26.41 28.49 -37.07
CA SER A 850 -26.25 27.18 -37.72
C SER A 850 -24.78 26.76 -37.87
N LEU A 851 -24.55 25.44 -37.91
CA LEU A 851 -23.23 24.86 -38.13
C LEU A 851 -22.60 25.40 -39.45
N PRO A 852 -21.31 25.80 -39.46
CA PRO A 852 -20.65 26.23 -40.68
C PRO A 852 -20.62 25.09 -41.72
N SER A 853 -20.68 25.45 -43.01
CA SER A 853 -20.76 24.48 -44.12
C SER A 853 -19.56 23.53 -44.24
N PHE A 854 -18.43 23.86 -43.62
CA PHE A 854 -17.24 23.02 -43.59
C PHE A 854 -17.23 22.02 -42.41
N VAL A 855 -18.20 22.13 -41.49
CA VAL A 855 -18.41 21.21 -40.36
C VAL A 855 -19.55 20.22 -40.65
N THR A 856 -20.51 20.60 -41.51
CA THR A 856 -21.65 19.76 -41.93
C THR A 856 -21.27 18.62 -42.85
#